data_AF-A0A444B9M4-F1
#
_entry.id   AF-A0A444B9M4-F1
#
_cell.length_a   1.000
_cell.length_b   1.000
_cell.length_c   1.000
_cell.angle_alpha   90.00
_cell.angle_beta   90.00
_cell.angle_gamma   90.00
#
_symmetry.space_group_name_H-M   'P 1'
#
loop_
_entity.id
_entity.type
_entity.pdbx_description
1 polymer ?
#
loop_
_entity_poly.entity_id
_entity_poly.type
_entity_poly.pdbx_seq_one_letter_code
_entity_poly.pdbx_strand_id
1 'polypeptide(L)'
;MRGEARIVAGLLSAAATTAVTLPLVRLFDTPPWVVPAVLGVIVVAAAGMLLRSLTMSSGVIVLGQTLVAGLYVLVSQLGDTTRFVVVPTPQTWTALVGHLEQAHHTITTYAAPAPATPGIVVCLVIIVVVVALAVDLASTAAASPAVAGLPLLSLFLVSAANSGGSLHWVWFVVAAALWLAMVAHQSDVDLRGWTTSIPLMADGDGDGVAARSHRWQAAGVGAVAVVAAMVAAGFVPHLPTRYVLDGLGRGDGAGAGTGIRLSTELDLRRSLESPSQTPVMRYTTDDPTPQPLRVAVVEDFTDGFGQMRSRALEPREGFTPRDPVRTVPESVDREQRTILVEDNGVAAPQLPLPWLTRSADLGGIAWSVGADGTARVQRTPGTYSASFIELDPQEEDLADSVLRDDGQTEVVDTTAYRDAYVSLDPGSAVEITELAESLAPVDATPLEAAQAIQEHLRSASYSYSLDLPAMPEGRDPIVHFLETGVGYCQQFAATMTLLARARGIPARVVVGFLPGSSPDGRARVVRASDAHAWPELYFEGVGWVRFEPTPGQRAASVPGYSIASSDSTDTDETGTSTSDSSTSTSTTSSEVEDATAVDPQAGADTGTPRWLWWLVGLVAVLALAAIMPVTAVLARRRRRRTAADDAQRVEREWQELVAQLDDLGIRPPVGSTPRQAGAWIGHRMHLDAPLQGQLDEVVATLERARYGAPGADLPDISAQVTAVVHRVRSTRQGLPRARSLLWPQEGVDAWRSLGRAILRRLPQR
;
A
#
# COMPACT_ATOMS: atom_id res chain seq x y z
N MET A 1 8.80 37.93 15.11
CA MET A 1 8.82 37.43 13.71
C MET A 1 9.40 36.02 13.56
N ARG A 2 10.58 35.68 14.11
CA ARG A 2 11.16 34.31 13.98
C ARG A 2 10.30 33.15 14.55
N GLY A 3 9.38 33.43 15.48
CA GLY A 3 8.48 32.42 16.06
C GLY A 3 7.34 31.99 15.13
N GLU A 4 6.67 32.95 14.48
CA GLU A 4 5.54 32.68 13.56
C GLU A 4 5.98 31.90 12.33
N ALA A 5 7.14 32.25 11.77
CA ALA A 5 7.74 31.54 10.65
C ALA A 5 7.95 30.04 10.93
N ARG A 6 8.33 29.68 12.16
CA ARG A 6 8.61 28.30 12.58
C ARG A 6 7.35 27.49 12.85
N ILE A 7 6.26 28.13 13.27
CA ILE A 7 4.95 27.48 13.48
C ILE A 7 4.33 27.09 12.14
N VAL A 8 4.33 28.03 11.17
CA VAL A 8 3.79 27.76 9.83
C VAL A 8 4.55 26.62 9.15
N ALA A 9 5.87 26.57 9.29
CA ALA A 9 6.68 25.48 8.75
C ALA A 9 6.32 24.10 9.36
N GLY A 10 6.06 24.04 10.68
CA GLY A 10 5.63 22.82 11.36
C GLY A 10 4.20 22.36 10.99
N LEU A 11 3.32 23.29 10.62
CA LEU A 11 1.98 22.95 10.12
C LEU A 11 2.03 22.43 8.68
N LEU A 12 2.86 23.05 7.83
CA LEU A 12 3.05 22.61 6.46
C LEU A 12 3.71 21.22 6.39
N SER A 13 4.70 20.94 7.25
CA SER A 13 5.29 19.60 7.35
C SER A 13 4.26 18.54 7.73
N ALA A 14 3.44 18.80 8.75
CA ALA A 14 2.38 17.90 9.19
C ALA A 14 1.33 17.63 8.09
N ALA A 15 0.93 18.69 7.37
CA ALA A 15 0.00 18.57 6.25
C ALA A 15 0.60 17.74 5.09
N ALA A 16 1.86 17.99 4.73
CA ALA A 16 2.56 17.27 3.68
C ALA A 16 2.71 15.77 4.01
N THR A 17 3.14 15.44 5.24
CA THR A 17 3.23 14.04 5.69
C THR A 17 1.86 13.37 5.65
N THR A 18 0.81 14.03 6.15
CA THR A 18 -0.55 13.46 6.13
C THR A 18 -1.03 13.20 4.70
N ALA A 19 -0.80 14.13 3.78
CA ALA A 19 -1.22 14.00 2.38
C ALA A 19 -0.56 12.81 1.66
N VAL A 20 0.72 12.55 1.95
CA VAL A 20 1.46 11.41 1.39
C VAL A 20 1.06 10.09 2.06
N THR A 21 0.63 10.14 3.32
CA THR A 21 0.17 8.95 4.05
C THR A 21 -1.17 8.42 3.55
N LEU A 22 -2.10 9.28 3.13
CA LEU A 22 -3.47 8.87 2.75
C LEU A 22 -3.55 7.85 1.59
N PRO A 23 -2.75 7.96 0.51
CA PRO A 23 -2.64 6.94 -0.53
C PRO A 23 -2.41 5.51 -0.04
N LEU A 24 -1.75 5.30 1.11
CA LEU A 24 -1.48 3.97 1.66
C LEU A 24 -2.75 3.19 2.03
N VAL A 25 -3.91 3.85 2.16
CA VAL A 25 -5.19 3.18 2.43
C VAL A 25 -5.53 2.15 1.37
N ARG A 26 -5.09 2.35 0.12
CA ARG A 26 -5.37 1.41 -0.98
C ARG A 26 -4.58 0.10 -0.88
N LEU A 27 -3.57 0.02 -0.02
CA LEU A 27 -2.76 -1.19 0.15
C LEU A 27 -3.41 -2.21 1.09
N PHE A 28 -4.48 -1.86 1.81
CA PHE A 28 -5.05 -2.72 2.85
C PHE A 28 -6.57 -2.76 2.82
N ASP A 29 -7.17 -3.91 3.16
CA ASP A 29 -8.64 -4.11 3.14
C ASP A 29 -9.38 -3.20 4.12
N THR A 30 -8.75 -2.91 5.27
CA THR A 30 -9.27 -1.98 6.27
C THR A 30 -8.16 -1.03 6.73
N PRO A 31 -8.46 0.23 7.08
CA PRO A 31 -7.43 1.21 7.49
C PRO A 31 -7.44 1.54 9.00
N PRO A 32 -7.30 0.56 9.94
CA PRO A 32 -7.30 0.86 11.37
C PRO A 32 -6.07 1.68 11.82
N TRP A 33 -5.03 1.73 10.99
CA TRP A 33 -3.78 2.46 11.23
C TRP A 33 -3.84 3.95 10.89
N VAL A 34 -4.82 4.41 10.09
CA VAL A 34 -4.85 5.82 9.61
C VAL A 34 -4.99 6.79 10.75
N VAL A 35 -5.95 6.54 11.66
CA VAL A 35 -6.20 7.40 12.81
C VAL A 35 -4.97 7.53 13.72
N PRO A 36 -4.35 6.44 14.21
CA PRO A 36 -3.14 6.56 15.03
C PRO A 36 -1.96 7.16 14.26
N ALA A 37 -1.80 6.87 12.96
CA ALA A 37 -0.73 7.49 12.18
C ALA A 37 -0.88 9.01 12.09
N VAL A 38 -2.08 9.51 11.77
CA VAL A 38 -2.37 10.96 11.69
C VAL A 38 -2.24 11.64 13.06
N LEU A 39 -2.73 11.00 14.13
CA LEU A 39 -2.53 11.50 15.49
C LEU A 39 -1.04 11.59 15.86
N GLY A 40 -0.24 10.61 15.46
CA GLY A 40 1.22 10.64 15.62
C GLY A 40 1.86 11.84 14.92
N VAL A 41 1.46 12.15 13.68
CA VAL A 41 1.91 13.35 12.94
C VAL A 41 1.56 14.63 13.71
N ILE A 42 0.33 14.73 14.24
CA ILE A 42 -0.12 15.88 15.02
C ILE A 42 0.69 16.03 16.31
N VAL A 43 0.96 14.92 17.02
CA VAL A 43 1.76 14.92 18.24
C VAL A 43 3.19 15.40 17.96
N VAL A 44 3.81 14.92 16.88
CA VAL A 44 5.14 15.35 16.46
C VAL A 44 5.16 16.87 16.18
N ALA A 45 4.19 17.38 15.43
CA ALA A 45 4.08 18.79 15.10
C ALA A 45 3.83 19.66 16.36
N ALA A 46 2.91 19.24 17.24
CA ALA A 46 2.60 19.94 18.47
C ALA A 46 3.79 19.99 19.43
N ALA A 47 4.50 18.87 19.60
CA ALA A 47 5.71 18.79 20.41
C ALA A 47 6.82 19.71 19.86
N GLY A 48 7.04 19.69 18.55
CA GLY A 48 8.00 20.57 17.89
C GLY A 48 7.68 22.05 18.09
N MET A 49 6.41 22.45 17.88
CA MET A 49 5.95 23.83 18.11
C MET A 49 6.14 24.26 19.58
N LEU A 50 5.80 23.40 20.53
CA LEU A 50 5.95 23.68 21.95
C LEU A 50 7.43 23.82 22.34
N LEU A 51 8.29 22.86 21.96
CA LEU A 51 9.71 22.87 22.28
C LEU A 51 10.44 24.09 21.68
N ARG A 52 10.05 24.50 20.46
CA ARG A 52 10.56 25.73 19.80
C ARG A 52 10.11 27.01 20.49
N SER A 53 8.98 26.99 21.21
CA SER A 53 8.55 28.13 22.04
C SER A 53 9.36 28.26 23.33
N LEU A 54 9.88 27.13 23.84
CA LEU A 54 10.59 27.03 25.11
C LEU A 54 12.11 27.20 24.99
N THR A 55 12.71 26.73 23.89
CA THR A 55 14.18 26.69 23.74
C THR A 55 14.63 27.12 22.34
N MET A 56 15.88 27.60 22.24
CA MET A 56 16.51 27.94 20.96
C MET A 56 17.54 26.89 20.50
N SER A 57 17.81 25.87 21.33
CA SER A 57 18.78 24.81 21.02
C SER A 57 18.12 23.74 20.15
N SER A 58 18.62 23.57 18.93
CA SER A 58 18.12 22.54 18.01
C SER A 58 18.24 21.13 18.60
N GLY A 59 19.33 20.81 19.30
CA GLY A 59 19.53 19.47 19.89
C GLY A 59 18.47 19.11 20.94
N VAL A 60 18.06 20.07 21.78
CA VAL A 60 17.02 19.85 22.80
C VAL A 60 15.65 19.65 22.16
N ILE A 61 15.37 20.38 21.08
CA ILE A 61 14.12 20.24 20.33
C ILE A 61 14.04 18.84 19.71
N VAL A 62 15.09 18.39 19.03
CA VAL A 62 15.13 17.05 18.40
C VAL A 62 14.96 15.96 19.45
N LEU A 63 15.75 15.99 20.52
CA LEU A 63 15.68 14.96 21.56
C LEU A 63 14.32 14.94 22.26
N GLY A 64 13.75 16.10 22.58
CA GLY A 64 12.42 16.19 23.18
C GLY A 64 11.32 15.69 22.25
N GLN A 65 11.40 16.01 20.95
CA GLN A 65 10.40 15.61 19.97
C GLN A 65 10.44 14.12 19.68
N THR A 66 11.64 13.53 19.58
CA THR A 66 11.83 12.07 19.47
C THR A 66 11.31 11.35 20.71
N LEU A 67 11.52 11.88 21.91
CA LEU A 67 11.03 11.28 23.15
C LEU A 67 9.49 11.30 23.22
N VAL A 68 8.86 12.42 22.85
CA VAL A 68 7.39 12.53 22.81
C VAL A 68 6.79 11.61 21.73
N ALA A 69 7.42 11.53 20.57
CA ALA A 69 6.99 10.63 19.49
C ALA A 69 7.14 9.14 19.88
N GLY A 70 8.27 8.78 20.50
CA GLY A 70 8.49 7.43 21.02
C GLY A 70 7.50 7.05 22.11
N LEU A 71 7.20 7.98 23.03
CA LEU A 71 6.18 7.78 24.05
C LEU A 71 4.78 7.62 23.45
N TYR A 72 4.44 8.38 22.41
CA TYR A 72 3.18 8.24 21.70
C TYR A 72 3.02 6.85 21.07
N VAL A 73 4.05 6.37 20.37
CA VAL A 73 4.04 5.00 19.80
C VAL A 73 3.93 3.97 20.92
N LEU A 74 4.70 4.12 21.99
CA LEU A 74 4.69 3.19 23.13
C LEU A 74 3.29 3.07 23.76
N VAL A 75 2.63 4.20 24.04
CA VAL A 75 1.30 4.23 24.69
C VAL A 75 0.20 3.75 23.74
N SER A 76 0.23 4.21 22.48
CA SER A 76 -0.86 3.94 21.53
C SER A 76 -0.80 2.56 20.90
N GLN A 77 0.40 2.00 20.70
CA GLN A 77 0.61 0.73 20.00
C GLN A 77 1.00 -0.42 20.94
N LEU A 78 1.70 -0.13 22.05
CA LEU A 78 2.22 -1.16 22.96
C LEU A 78 1.73 -0.98 24.42
N GLY A 79 0.66 -0.19 24.63
CA GLY A 79 0.18 0.21 25.96
C GLY A 79 -0.04 -0.97 26.91
N ASP A 80 -0.57 -2.08 26.40
CA ASP A 80 -0.91 -3.27 27.19
C ASP A 80 0.30 -4.01 27.79
N THR A 81 1.51 -3.72 27.30
CA THR A 81 2.77 -4.35 27.75
C THR A 81 3.59 -3.48 28.68
N THR A 82 3.17 -2.22 28.88
CA THR A 82 3.96 -1.21 29.62
C THR A 82 3.59 -1.18 31.10
N ARG A 83 4.58 -0.93 31.96
CA ARG A 83 4.33 -0.72 33.39
C ARG A 83 4.04 0.76 33.64
N PHE A 84 2.96 1.05 34.35
CA PHE A 84 2.49 2.43 34.59
C PHE A 84 2.30 3.25 33.30
N VAL A 85 1.90 2.61 32.19
CA VAL A 85 1.60 3.23 30.88
C VAL A 85 2.84 3.78 30.13
N VAL A 86 3.95 4.07 30.82
CA VAL A 86 5.08 4.86 30.26
C VAL A 86 6.40 4.09 30.26
N VAL A 87 6.58 3.10 31.15
CA VAL A 87 7.87 2.41 31.30
C VAL A 87 7.88 1.12 30.49
N PRO A 88 8.76 0.98 29.46
CA PRO A 88 8.86 -0.26 28.70
C PRO A 88 9.37 -1.39 29.59
N THR A 89 8.75 -2.55 29.46
CA THR A 89 9.18 -3.79 30.12
C THR A 89 9.88 -4.71 29.13
N PRO A 90 10.55 -5.79 29.56
CA PRO A 90 11.04 -6.81 28.63
C PRO A 90 9.93 -7.38 27.72
N GLN A 91 8.69 -7.40 28.20
CA GLN A 91 7.52 -7.87 27.44
C GLN A 91 7.15 -6.91 26.30
N THR A 92 7.37 -5.60 26.48
CA THR A 92 7.22 -4.61 25.41
C THR A 92 8.16 -4.89 24.24
N TRP A 93 9.40 -5.29 24.53
CA TRP A 93 10.37 -5.62 23.49
C TRP A 93 9.97 -6.87 22.72
N THR A 94 9.56 -7.93 23.42
CA THR A 94 9.09 -9.17 22.76
C THR A 94 7.83 -8.94 21.93
N ALA A 95 6.90 -8.09 22.40
CA ALA A 95 5.71 -7.75 21.64
C ALA A 95 6.04 -6.94 20.37
N LEU A 96 6.98 -5.98 20.46
CA LEU A 96 7.44 -5.23 19.29
C LEU A 96 8.04 -6.15 18.22
N VAL A 97 8.92 -7.07 18.62
CA VAL A 97 9.52 -8.06 17.71
C VAL A 97 8.44 -8.93 17.08
N GLY A 98 7.50 -9.46 17.87
CA GLY A 98 6.38 -10.25 17.35
C GLY A 98 5.50 -9.49 16.35
N HIS A 99 5.24 -8.20 16.59
CA HIS A 99 4.53 -7.35 15.63
C HIS A 99 5.32 -7.12 14.34
N LEU A 100 6.65 -6.96 14.41
CA LEU A 100 7.50 -6.83 13.23
C LEU A 100 7.57 -8.13 12.41
N GLU A 101 7.67 -9.29 13.07
CA GLU A 101 7.62 -10.60 12.41
C GLU A 101 6.26 -10.84 11.75
N GLN A 102 5.16 -10.53 12.45
CA GLN A 102 3.81 -10.61 11.88
C GLN A 102 3.63 -9.66 10.67
N ALA A 103 4.15 -8.44 10.75
CA ALA A 103 4.13 -7.50 9.64
C ALA A 103 4.93 -8.03 8.44
N HIS A 104 6.13 -8.56 8.70
CA HIS A 104 6.98 -9.16 7.66
C HIS A 104 6.27 -10.31 6.97
N HIS A 105 5.72 -11.27 7.73
CA HIS A 105 4.94 -12.38 7.20
C HIS A 105 3.72 -11.89 6.40
N THR A 106 3.03 -10.84 6.88
CA THR A 106 1.88 -10.29 6.15
C THR A 106 2.31 -9.68 4.82
N ILE A 107 3.43 -8.96 4.78
CA ILE A 107 3.97 -8.33 3.56
C ILE A 107 4.48 -9.36 2.55
N THR A 108 5.08 -10.47 3.01
CA THR A 108 5.62 -11.50 2.13
C THR A 108 4.55 -12.47 1.61
N THR A 109 3.50 -12.71 2.40
CA THR A 109 2.48 -13.73 2.08
C THR A 109 1.26 -13.16 1.35
N TYR A 110 0.87 -11.90 1.59
CA TYR A 110 -0.36 -11.32 1.04
C TYR A 110 -0.09 -10.32 -0.09
N ALA A 111 -0.86 -10.44 -1.18
CA ALA A 111 -0.96 -9.42 -2.21
C ALA A 111 -1.82 -8.23 -1.74
N ALA A 112 -1.52 -7.01 -2.22
CA ALA A 112 -2.40 -5.86 -2.02
C ALA A 112 -3.76 -6.06 -2.75
N PRO A 113 -4.89 -5.68 -2.13
CA PRO A 113 -5.03 -5.18 -0.75
C PRO A 113 -4.81 -6.30 0.29
N ALA A 114 -3.92 -6.05 1.25
CA ALA A 114 -3.54 -7.02 2.28
C ALA A 114 -4.37 -6.81 3.56
N PRO A 115 -4.55 -7.83 4.41
CA PRO A 115 -5.22 -7.66 5.69
C PRO A 115 -4.38 -6.75 6.62
N ALA A 116 -5.02 -5.77 7.26
CA ALA A 116 -4.37 -4.89 8.22
C ALA A 116 -4.22 -5.57 9.60
N THR A 117 -3.30 -6.52 9.70
CA THR A 117 -2.98 -7.21 10.96
C THR A 117 -2.42 -6.22 12.01
N PRO A 118 -2.51 -6.53 13.32
CA PRO A 118 -1.94 -5.67 14.36
C PRO A 118 -0.47 -5.31 14.11
N GLY A 119 0.35 -6.26 13.67
CA GLY A 119 1.74 -6.02 13.28
C GLY A 119 1.90 -4.94 12.21
N ILE A 120 1.10 -4.99 11.13
CA ILE A 120 1.08 -3.97 10.08
C ILE A 120 0.70 -2.60 10.63
N VAL A 121 -0.31 -2.54 11.52
CA VAL A 121 -0.75 -1.28 12.14
C VAL A 121 0.39 -0.63 12.91
N VAL A 122 1.07 -1.39 13.78
CA VAL A 122 2.21 -0.90 14.57
C VAL A 122 3.33 -0.42 13.64
N CYS A 123 3.67 -1.21 12.62
CA CYS A 123 4.74 -0.89 11.67
C CYS A 123 4.46 0.40 10.89
N LEU A 124 3.25 0.56 10.34
CA LEU A 124 2.85 1.77 9.61
C LEU A 124 2.84 3.02 10.48
N VAL A 125 2.33 2.92 11.71
CA VAL A 125 2.33 4.04 12.65
C VAL A 125 3.78 4.48 12.96
N ILE A 126 4.69 3.53 13.20
CA ILE A 126 6.11 3.82 13.42
C ILE A 126 6.72 4.52 12.19
N ILE A 127 6.52 3.97 10.99
CA ILE A 127 7.07 4.53 9.75
C ILE A 127 6.56 5.96 9.53
N VAL A 128 5.25 6.20 9.66
CA VAL A 128 4.66 7.53 9.46
C VAL A 128 5.15 8.53 10.51
N VAL A 129 5.29 8.12 11.77
CA VAL A 129 5.83 8.99 12.84
C VAL A 129 7.30 9.32 12.61
N VAL A 130 8.11 8.36 12.16
CA VAL A 130 9.52 8.58 11.82
C VAL A 130 9.65 9.53 10.63
N VAL A 131 8.82 9.36 9.59
CA VAL A 131 8.77 10.29 8.44
C VAL A 131 8.35 11.69 8.91
N ALA A 132 7.33 11.81 9.76
CA ALA A 132 6.92 13.10 10.31
C ALA A 132 8.05 13.80 11.08
N LEU A 133 8.80 13.06 11.90
CA LEU A 133 9.98 13.56 12.60
C LEU A 133 11.05 14.04 11.63
N ALA A 134 11.36 13.26 10.59
CA ALA A 134 12.37 13.61 9.59
C ALA A 134 11.99 14.86 8.78
N VAL A 135 10.74 14.96 8.35
CA VAL A 135 10.22 16.11 7.58
C VAL A 135 10.24 17.37 8.44
N ASP A 136 9.79 17.30 9.69
CA ASP A 136 9.79 18.45 10.60
C ASP A 136 11.23 18.86 10.99
N LEU A 137 12.14 17.91 11.21
CA LEU A 137 13.56 18.17 11.44
C LEU A 137 14.20 18.90 10.25
N ALA A 138 14.05 18.36 9.03
CA ALA A 138 14.61 18.95 7.83
C ALA A 138 14.01 20.34 7.55
N SER A 139 12.69 20.47 7.66
CA SER A 139 12.01 21.74 7.36
C SER A 139 12.31 22.84 8.37
N THR A 140 12.36 22.52 9.67
CA THR A 140 12.36 23.56 10.72
C THR A 140 13.66 23.66 11.50
N ALA A 141 14.33 22.55 11.78
CA ALA A 141 15.57 22.54 12.56
C ALA A 141 16.79 22.77 11.68
N ALA A 142 16.81 22.17 10.48
CA ALA A 142 17.87 22.35 9.48
C ALA A 142 17.59 23.49 8.48
N ALA A 143 16.39 24.08 8.52
CA ALA A 143 15.95 25.14 7.60
C ALA A 143 16.10 24.77 6.10
N SER A 144 15.92 23.48 5.78
CA SER A 144 16.13 22.92 4.44
C SER A 144 14.91 22.10 3.97
N PRO A 145 13.75 22.75 3.71
CA PRO A 145 12.53 22.07 3.27
C PRO A 145 12.69 21.30 1.94
N ALA A 146 13.67 21.65 1.12
CA ALA A 146 14.01 20.86 -0.07
C ALA A 146 14.40 19.41 0.30
N VAL A 147 15.16 19.22 1.39
CA VAL A 147 15.58 17.89 1.89
C VAL A 147 14.40 17.13 2.49
N ALA A 148 13.41 17.83 3.03
CA ALA A 148 12.18 17.23 3.55
C ALA A 148 11.35 16.52 2.46
N GLY A 149 11.60 16.84 1.18
CA GLY A 149 11.00 16.14 0.05
C GLY A 149 11.44 14.67 -0.07
N LEU A 150 12.64 14.30 0.39
CA LEU A 150 13.14 12.92 0.30
C LEU A 150 12.32 11.91 1.13
N PRO A 151 12.08 12.11 2.44
CA PRO A 151 11.25 11.21 3.23
C PRO A 151 9.76 11.26 2.84
N LEU A 152 9.27 12.38 2.28
CA LEU A 152 7.93 12.44 1.69
C LEU A 152 7.86 11.60 0.40
N LEU A 153 8.86 11.73 -0.46
CA LEU A 153 8.92 10.98 -1.72
C LEU A 153 9.02 9.48 -1.46
N SER A 154 9.82 9.05 -0.48
CA SER A 154 9.94 7.62 -0.16
C SER A 154 8.60 7.01 0.25
N LEU A 155 7.84 7.67 1.14
CA LEU A 155 6.53 7.20 1.57
C LEU A 155 5.51 7.22 0.41
N PHE A 156 5.57 8.23 -0.47
CA PHE A 156 4.72 8.32 -1.66
C PHE A 156 5.03 7.19 -2.66
N LEU A 157 6.31 6.92 -2.91
CA LEU A 157 6.75 5.87 -3.84
C LEU A 157 6.32 4.48 -3.38
N VAL A 158 6.33 4.19 -2.09
CA VAL A 158 5.81 2.91 -1.55
C VAL A 158 4.34 2.71 -1.92
N SER A 159 3.53 3.77 -1.83
CA SER A 159 2.12 3.71 -2.23
C SER A 159 1.95 3.59 -3.75
N ALA A 160 2.71 4.38 -4.52
CA ALA A 160 2.63 4.39 -5.97
C ALA A 160 3.08 3.05 -6.58
N ALA A 161 4.10 2.40 -6.02
CA ALA A 161 4.66 1.16 -6.54
C ALA A 161 3.82 -0.09 -6.22
N ASN A 162 2.97 -0.05 -5.19
CA ASN A 162 2.32 -1.26 -4.66
C ASN A 162 0.79 -1.19 -4.56
N SER A 163 0.15 -0.14 -5.10
CA SER A 163 -1.32 0.03 -5.03
C SER A 163 -2.11 -0.73 -6.10
N GLY A 164 -1.46 -1.61 -6.88
CA GLY A 164 -2.09 -2.49 -7.88
C GLY A 164 -2.67 -1.77 -9.12
N GLY A 165 -2.61 -0.44 -9.17
CA GLY A 165 -3.01 0.38 -10.31
C GLY A 165 -2.48 1.81 -10.20
N SER A 166 -2.64 2.60 -11.28
CA SER A 166 -2.15 3.99 -11.31
C SER A 166 -2.75 4.84 -10.19
N LEU A 167 -1.90 5.42 -9.35
CA LEU A 167 -2.33 6.34 -8.30
C LEU A 167 -2.91 7.59 -8.96
N HIS A 168 -4.10 8.01 -8.54
CA HIS A 168 -4.75 9.19 -9.12
C HIS A 168 -3.81 10.41 -9.00
N TRP A 169 -3.57 11.10 -10.10
CA TRP A 169 -2.59 12.20 -10.21
C TRP A 169 -2.80 13.32 -9.18
N VAL A 170 -4.02 13.50 -8.67
CA VAL A 170 -4.33 14.46 -7.60
C VAL A 170 -3.48 14.22 -6.34
N TRP A 171 -3.20 12.97 -5.98
CA TRP A 171 -2.35 12.68 -4.81
C TRP A 171 -0.93 13.22 -4.98
N PHE A 172 -0.38 13.07 -6.18
CA PHE A 172 0.91 13.66 -6.53
C PHE A 172 0.86 15.18 -6.49
N VAL A 173 -0.18 15.79 -7.09
CA VAL A 173 -0.32 17.26 -7.14
C VAL A 173 -0.49 17.86 -5.74
N VAL A 174 -1.27 17.24 -4.87
CA VAL A 174 -1.45 17.72 -3.49
C VAL A 174 -0.14 17.62 -2.70
N ALA A 175 0.56 16.49 -2.78
CA ALA A 175 1.85 16.31 -2.10
C ALA A 175 2.92 17.30 -2.61
N ALA A 176 3.02 17.45 -3.93
CA ALA A 176 3.94 18.39 -4.56
C ALA A 176 3.62 19.85 -4.21
N ALA A 177 2.34 20.24 -4.20
CA ALA A 177 1.92 21.59 -3.83
C ALA A 177 2.27 21.92 -2.36
N LEU A 178 2.08 20.97 -1.44
CA LEU A 178 2.44 21.15 -0.03
C LEU A 178 3.96 21.25 0.17
N TRP A 179 4.74 20.43 -0.53
CA TRP A 179 6.20 20.52 -0.50
C TRP A 179 6.72 21.85 -1.08
N LEU A 180 6.18 22.30 -2.21
CA LEU A 180 6.52 23.61 -2.80
C LEU A 180 6.11 24.76 -1.88
N ALA A 181 4.98 24.66 -1.17
CA ALA A 181 4.58 25.65 -0.18
C ALA A 181 5.57 25.72 0.98
N MET A 182 6.15 24.59 1.43
CA MET A 182 7.22 24.58 2.43
C MET A 182 8.48 25.31 1.93
N VAL A 183 8.91 25.03 0.69
CA VAL A 183 10.07 25.68 0.08
C VAL A 183 9.84 27.19 -0.06
N ALA A 184 8.69 27.59 -0.62
CA ALA A 184 8.34 28.99 -0.81
C ALA A 184 8.26 29.77 0.52
N HIS A 185 7.72 29.15 1.57
CA HIS A 185 7.65 29.75 2.90
C HIS A 185 9.05 29.99 3.48
N GLN A 186 9.96 29.02 3.37
CA GLN A 186 11.34 29.19 3.85
C GLN A 186 12.08 30.29 3.07
N SER A 187 11.92 30.35 1.73
CA SER A 187 12.53 31.41 0.92
C SER A 187 12.06 32.81 1.33
N ASP A 188 10.78 32.98 1.67
CA ASP A 188 10.25 34.27 2.17
C ASP A 188 10.84 34.65 3.53
N VAL A 189 11.09 33.67 4.40
CA VAL A 189 11.74 33.91 5.70
C VAL A 189 13.20 34.36 5.51
N ASP A 190 13.93 33.73 4.60
CA ASP A 190 15.33 34.06 4.33
C ASP A 190 15.47 35.44 3.67
N LEU A 191 14.60 35.76 2.69
CA LEU A 191 14.57 37.06 2.03
C LEU A 191 14.28 38.21 3.00
N ARG A 192 13.31 38.05 3.91
CA ARG A 192 13.01 39.05 4.96
C ARG A 192 14.14 39.21 5.96
N GLY A 193 15.02 38.20 6.08
CA GLY A 193 16.25 38.32 6.85
C GLY A 193 17.23 39.31 6.22
N TRP A 194 17.38 39.26 4.89
CA TRP A 194 18.32 40.08 4.13
C TRP A 194 17.88 41.54 3.95
N THR A 195 16.57 41.82 3.89
CA THR A 195 16.07 43.21 3.78
C THR A 195 16.37 44.06 5.02
N THR A 196 16.69 43.45 6.16
CA THR A 196 17.10 44.19 7.38
C THR A 196 18.57 44.61 7.38
N SER A 197 19.38 44.13 6.42
CA SER A 197 20.82 44.44 6.31
C SER A 197 21.18 45.49 5.25
N ILE A 198 20.24 45.94 4.43
CA ILE A 198 20.44 47.03 3.47
C ILE A 198 19.31 48.06 3.65
N PRO A 199 19.56 49.23 4.25
CA PRO A 199 18.59 50.30 4.25
C PRO A 199 18.64 50.95 2.86
N LEU A 200 17.87 50.42 1.90
CA LEU A 200 17.63 51.17 0.67
C LEU A 200 16.41 52.05 0.87
N MET A 201 16.65 53.36 0.78
CA MET A 201 15.63 54.40 0.63
C MET A 201 14.57 53.97 -0.38
N ALA A 202 13.34 53.75 0.09
CA ALA A 202 12.15 53.75 -0.74
C ALA A 202 10.98 54.18 0.12
N ASP A 203 10.82 55.50 0.26
CA ASP A 203 9.51 56.09 0.51
C ASP A 203 8.62 55.76 -0.69
N GLY A 204 7.59 54.94 -0.47
CA GLY A 204 6.49 54.72 -1.41
C GLY A 204 6.18 53.25 -1.64
N ASP A 205 5.10 52.75 -1.01
CA ASP A 205 4.19 51.62 -1.36
C ASP A 205 4.73 50.32 -2.03
N GLY A 206 6.04 50.14 -2.15
CA GLY A 206 6.70 49.08 -2.92
C GLY A 206 6.91 47.77 -2.17
N ASP A 207 6.83 47.77 -0.83
CA ASP A 207 6.94 46.57 0.01
C ASP A 207 5.88 45.52 -0.33
N GLY A 208 4.71 45.97 -0.81
CA GLY A 208 3.61 45.09 -1.23
C GLY A 208 3.74 44.53 -2.65
N VAL A 209 4.59 45.12 -3.50
CA VAL A 209 4.73 44.78 -4.92
C VAL A 209 5.94 43.87 -5.14
N ALA A 210 7.10 44.17 -4.52
CA ALA A 210 8.30 43.34 -4.61
C ALA A 210 8.12 41.96 -3.91
N ALA A 211 7.45 41.92 -2.76
CA ALA A 211 7.13 40.66 -2.09
C ALA A 211 6.09 39.82 -2.88
N ARG A 212 5.20 40.47 -3.64
CA ARG A 212 4.25 39.76 -4.52
C ARG A 212 4.92 39.25 -5.79
N SER A 213 5.77 40.03 -6.44
CA SER A 213 6.40 39.64 -7.72
C SER A 213 7.29 38.39 -7.57
N HIS A 214 8.10 38.31 -6.51
CA HIS A 214 8.98 37.16 -6.30
C HIS A 214 8.23 35.89 -5.86
N ARG A 215 7.14 36.03 -5.09
CA ARG A 215 6.26 34.89 -4.73
C ARG A 215 5.57 34.29 -5.95
N TRP A 216 5.09 35.13 -6.86
CA TRP A 216 4.48 34.66 -8.12
C TRP A 216 5.51 34.06 -9.08
N GLN A 217 6.74 34.56 -9.11
CA GLN A 217 7.83 33.96 -9.87
C GLN A 217 8.22 32.57 -9.34
N ALA A 218 8.38 32.41 -8.01
CA ALA A 218 8.69 31.11 -7.40
C ALA A 218 7.54 30.11 -7.56
N ALA A 219 6.29 30.54 -7.37
CA ALA A 219 5.11 29.73 -7.64
C ALA A 219 5.00 29.34 -9.13
N GLY A 220 5.36 30.26 -10.04
CA GLY A 220 5.41 30.01 -11.47
C GLY A 220 6.46 28.97 -11.85
N VAL A 221 7.68 29.06 -11.33
CA VAL A 221 8.75 28.06 -11.56
C VAL A 221 8.36 26.71 -10.96
N GLY A 222 7.76 26.68 -9.77
CA GLY A 222 7.25 25.45 -9.15
C GLY A 222 6.12 24.81 -9.97
N ALA A 223 5.17 25.61 -10.45
CA ALA A 223 4.08 25.14 -11.31
C ALA A 223 4.61 24.62 -12.65
N VAL A 224 5.55 25.32 -13.28
CA VAL A 224 6.22 24.87 -14.50
C VAL A 224 7.00 23.58 -14.25
N ALA A 225 7.68 23.43 -13.12
CA ALA A 225 8.39 22.21 -12.76
C ALA A 225 7.43 21.02 -12.56
N VAL A 226 6.28 21.23 -11.92
CA VAL A 226 5.24 20.19 -11.76
C VAL A 226 4.63 19.82 -13.10
N VAL A 227 4.28 20.81 -13.93
CA VAL A 227 3.75 20.57 -15.29
C VAL A 227 4.80 19.86 -16.15
N ALA A 228 6.05 20.29 -16.11
CA ALA A 228 7.15 19.64 -16.81
C ALA A 228 7.38 18.21 -16.30
N ALA A 229 7.26 17.95 -15.00
CA ALA A 229 7.35 16.60 -14.44
C ALA A 229 6.18 15.72 -14.90
N MET A 230 4.95 16.25 -14.93
CA MET A 230 3.78 15.53 -15.46
C MET A 230 3.90 15.24 -16.96
N VAL A 231 4.36 16.22 -17.74
CA VAL A 231 4.60 16.08 -19.17
C VAL A 231 5.74 15.09 -19.44
N ALA A 232 6.86 15.24 -18.74
CA ALA A 232 7.99 14.32 -18.83
C ALA A 232 7.56 12.89 -18.48
N ALA A 233 6.77 12.68 -17.42
CA ALA A 233 6.23 11.36 -17.09
C ALA A 233 5.40 10.74 -18.22
N GLY A 234 4.71 11.56 -19.03
CA GLY A 234 4.01 11.10 -20.23
C GLY A 234 4.92 10.75 -21.43
N PHE A 235 6.16 11.29 -21.46
CA PHE A 235 7.14 11.07 -22.52
C PHE A 235 8.28 10.11 -22.16
N VAL A 236 8.48 9.79 -20.86
CA VAL A 236 9.43 8.77 -20.44
C VAL A 236 8.95 7.43 -21.00
N PRO A 237 9.72 6.78 -21.90
CA PRO A 237 9.43 5.43 -22.32
C PRO A 237 9.43 4.56 -21.07
N HIS A 238 8.33 3.86 -20.83
CA HIS A 238 8.22 2.86 -19.77
C HIS A 238 9.24 1.76 -20.08
N LEU A 239 10.45 1.92 -19.55
CA LEU A 239 11.51 0.93 -19.66
C LEU A 239 11.00 -0.34 -18.97
N PRO A 240 11.10 -1.52 -19.60
CA PRO A 240 10.81 -2.78 -18.92
C PRO A 240 11.72 -2.85 -17.70
N THR A 241 11.12 -2.98 -16.52
CA THR A 241 11.80 -3.11 -15.24
C THR A 241 12.69 -4.34 -15.32
N ARG A 242 13.98 -4.14 -15.50
CA ARG A 242 14.97 -5.21 -15.51
C ARG A 242 15.91 -5.00 -14.32
N TYR A 243 15.85 -5.97 -13.40
CA TYR A 243 16.93 -6.48 -12.54
C TYR A 243 17.18 -5.96 -11.12
N VAL A 244 16.50 -4.96 -10.56
CA VAL A 244 16.82 -4.55 -9.16
C VAL A 244 15.63 -4.56 -8.19
N LEU A 245 14.38 -4.67 -8.67
CA LEU A 245 13.18 -4.57 -7.81
C LEU A 245 12.07 -5.60 -8.09
N ASP A 246 12.31 -6.65 -8.89
CA ASP A 246 11.29 -7.68 -9.18
C ASP A 246 10.89 -8.55 -7.96
N GLY A 247 11.54 -8.35 -6.81
CA GLY A 247 11.10 -8.93 -5.53
C GLY A 247 10.00 -8.16 -4.78
N LEU A 248 9.67 -6.91 -5.17
CA LEU A 248 8.78 -6.05 -4.37
C LEU A 248 7.82 -5.13 -5.16
N GLY A 249 7.74 -5.21 -6.49
CA GLY A 249 6.85 -4.33 -7.26
C GLY A 249 6.38 -4.96 -8.57
N ARG A 250 5.05 -5.11 -8.69
CA ARG A 250 4.36 -5.59 -9.90
C ARG A 250 4.75 -4.77 -11.14
N GLY A 251 5.03 -5.48 -12.23
CA GLY A 251 5.25 -4.88 -13.54
C GLY A 251 3.95 -4.33 -14.14
N ASP A 252 4.00 -3.06 -14.54
CA ASP A 252 3.01 -2.43 -15.42
C ASP A 252 3.55 -2.39 -16.85
N GLY A 253 2.78 -2.97 -17.76
CA GLY A 253 2.70 -2.54 -19.16
C GLY A 253 1.31 -1.94 -19.36
N ALA A 254 1.23 -0.74 -19.95
CA ALA A 254 0.01 0.03 -20.09
C ALA A 254 -1.15 -0.75 -20.70
N GLY A 255 -2.14 -1.08 -19.85
CA GLY A 255 -3.40 -1.72 -20.22
C GLY A 255 -4.20 -1.97 -18.95
N ALA A 256 -5.34 -1.31 -18.80
CA ALA A 256 -6.16 -1.33 -17.59
C ALA A 256 -6.53 -2.77 -17.16
N GLY A 257 -6.12 -3.16 -15.96
CA GLY A 257 -6.61 -4.37 -15.28
C GLY A 257 -5.85 -4.68 -13.98
N THR A 258 -6.50 -4.47 -12.84
CA THR A 258 -6.09 -4.84 -11.47
C THR A 258 -6.10 -6.36 -11.21
N GLY A 259 -5.93 -7.17 -12.26
CA GLY A 259 -6.24 -8.60 -12.26
C GLY A 259 -5.05 -9.53 -11.99
N ILE A 260 -5.35 -10.80 -11.74
CA ILE A 260 -4.37 -11.87 -11.56
C ILE A 260 -3.72 -12.22 -12.91
N ARG A 261 -2.42 -12.50 -12.89
CA ARG A 261 -1.64 -12.97 -14.04
C ARG A 261 -0.85 -14.21 -13.65
N LEU A 262 -0.78 -15.18 -14.56
CA LEU A 262 0.03 -16.39 -14.41
C LEU A 262 1.16 -16.32 -15.45
N SER A 263 2.21 -15.55 -15.13
CA SER A 263 3.34 -15.32 -16.05
C SER A 263 4.63 -16.00 -15.61
N THR A 264 4.72 -16.46 -14.37
CA THR A 264 5.92 -17.08 -13.80
C THR A 264 5.54 -18.20 -12.83
N GLU A 265 6.48 -19.09 -12.56
CA GLU A 265 6.34 -20.12 -11.51
C GLU A 265 6.01 -19.48 -10.14
N LEU A 266 6.67 -18.36 -9.82
CA LEU A 266 6.41 -17.63 -8.57
C LEU A 266 4.96 -17.12 -8.50
N ASP A 267 4.38 -16.69 -9.62
CA ASP A 267 2.97 -16.27 -9.67
C ASP A 267 2.02 -17.45 -9.43
N LEU A 268 2.31 -18.63 -10.00
CA LEU A 268 1.54 -19.85 -9.77
C LEU A 268 1.61 -20.27 -8.30
N ARG A 269 2.82 -20.35 -7.72
CA ARG A 269 3.01 -20.67 -6.29
C ARG A 269 2.28 -19.67 -5.39
N ARG A 270 2.42 -18.37 -5.66
CA ARG A 270 1.73 -17.32 -4.88
C ARG A 270 0.20 -17.43 -4.99
N SER A 271 -0.31 -17.83 -6.15
CA SER A 271 -1.74 -18.08 -6.36
C SER A 271 -2.23 -19.28 -5.54
N LEU A 272 -1.45 -20.36 -5.51
CA LEU A 272 -1.72 -21.58 -4.73
C LEU A 272 -1.66 -21.37 -3.21
N GLU A 273 -0.76 -20.50 -2.74
CA GLU A 273 -0.61 -20.11 -1.33
C GLU A 273 -1.63 -19.06 -0.87
N SER A 274 -2.39 -18.47 -1.81
CA SER A 274 -3.32 -17.38 -1.49
C SER A 274 -4.44 -17.87 -0.55
N PRO A 275 -4.59 -17.28 0.65
CA PRO A 275 -5.70 -17.62 1.53
C PRO A 275 -7.01 -16.93 1.12
N SER A 276 -6.98 -16.09 0.08
CA SER A 276 -8.12 -15.28 -0.35
C SER A 276 -9.24 -16.14 -0.92
N GLN A 277 -10.43 -15.98 -0.34
CA GLN A 277 -11.67 -16.56 -0.86
C GLN A 277 -12.39 -15.58 -1.81
N THR A 278 -11.67 -14.66 -2.44
CA THR A 278 -12.25 -13.77 -3.45
C THR A 278 -12.28 -14.50 -4.79
N PRO A 279 -13.43 -14.54 -5.49
CA PRO A 279 -13.49 -15.07 -6.85
C PRO A 279 -12.53 -14.32 -7.79
N VAL A 280 -11.76 -15.08 -8.56
CA VAL A 280 -10.94 -14.58 -9.67
C VAL A 280 -11.77 -14.60 -10.94
N MET A 281 -12.64 -15.58 -11.09
CA MET A 281 -13.54 -15.68 -12.22
C MET A 281 -14.84 -16.35 -11.79
N ARG A 282 -15.96 -15.92 -12.37
CA ARG A 282 -17.26 -16.58 -12.23
C ARG A 282 -17.81 -16.87 -13.61
N TYR A 283 -18.19 -18.12 -13.88
CA TYR A 283 -18.68 -18.52 -15.19
C TYR A 283 -19.77 -19.59 -15.13
N THR A 284 -20.49 -19.75 -16.24
CA THR A 284 -21.45 -20.83 -16.48
C THR A 284 -21.07 -21.54 -17.77
N THR A 285 -21.33 -22.84 -17.86
CA THR A 285 -21.03 -23.66 -19.02
C THR A 285 -22.09 -24.75 -19.18
N ASP A 286 -22.33 -25.18 -20.42
CA ASP A 286 -23.20 -26.33 -20.75
C ASP A 286 -22.44 -27.67 -20.76
N ASP A 287 -21.14 -27.64 -20.44
CA ASP A 287 -20.28 -28.80 -20.24
C ASP A 287 -20.55 -29.45 -18.85
N PRO A 288 -20.96 -30.74 -18.79
CA PRO A 288 -21.21 -31.46 -17.54
C PRO A 288 -19.92 -31.76 -16.76
N THR A 289 -18.77 -31.82 -17.44
CA THR A 289 -17.44 -32.14 -16.90
C THR A 289 -16.41 -31.08 -17.30
N PRO A 290 -16.56 -29.82 -16.86
CA PRO A 290 -15.75 -28.72 -17.36
C PRO A 290 -14.26 -28.98 -17.22
N GLN A 291 -13.51 -28.78 -18.31
CA GLN A 291 -12.06 -28.87 -18.32
C GLN A 291 -11.40 -27.59 -17.75
N PRO A 292 -10.14 -27.66 -17.30
CA PRO A 292 -9.38 -26.48 -16.89
C PRO A 292 -9.27 -25.42 -18.00
N LEU A 293 -9.28 -24.15 -17.60
CA LEU A 293 -9.15 -23.01 -18.49
C LEU A 293 -7.67 -22.66 -18.66
N ARG A 294 -7.15 -22.72 -19.90
CA ARG A 294 -5.73 -22.48 -20.20
C ARG A 294 -5.39 -21.00 -20.28
N VAL A 295 -4.18 -20.64 -19.86
CA VAL A 295 -3.66 -19.26 -19.88
C VAL A 295 -2.27 -19.17 -20.50
N ALA A 296 -1.40 -20.13 -20.20
CA ALA A 296 -0.03 -20.17 -20.71
C ALA A 296 0.42 -21.63 -20.95
N VAL A 297 1.52 -21.78 -21.69
CA VAL A 297 2.16 -23.07 -21.97
C VAL A 297 3.66 -22.95 -21.67
N VAL A 298 4.24 -24.03 -21.13
CA VAL A 298 5.67 -24.20 -20.93
C VAL A 298 6.14 -25.33 -21.86
N GLU A 299 7.13 -25.02 -22.68
CA GLU A 299 7.65 -25.94 -23.71
C GLU A 299 9.14 -26.23 -23.52
N ASP A 300 9.89 -25.23 -23.04
CA ASP A 300 11.34 -25.26 -22.89
C ASP A 300 11.70 -25.35 -21.41
N PHE A 301 12.46 -26.37 -21.04
CA PHE A 301 12.88 -26.72 -19.69
C PHE A 301 14.39 -26.54 -19.46
N THR A 302 15.12 -25.92 -20.41
CA THR A 302 16.58 -25.76 -20.33
C THR A 302 17.08 -24.95 -19.11
N ASP A 303 16.19 -24.18 -18.48
CA ASP A 303 16.45 -23.39 -17.26
C ASP A 303 15.67 -23.95 -16.04
N GLY A 304 15.44 -25.27 -15.95
CA GLY A 304 14.70 -25.93 -14.86
C GLY A 304 13.22 -26.16 -15.20
N PHE A 305 12.27 -25.67 -14.39
CA PHE A 305 10.83 -25.88 -14.60
C PHE A 305 10.23 -25.08 -15.78
N GLY A 306 11.06 -24.36 -16.54
CA GLY A 306 10.69 -23.69 -17.77
C GLY A 306 9.93 -22.36 -17.61
N GLN A 307 9.90 -21.58 -18.69
CA GLN A 307 9.22 -20.28 -18.70
C GLN A 307 7.81 -20.39 -19.30
N MET A 308 6.82 -19.82 -18.60
CA MET A 308 5.45 -19.70 -19.09
C MET A 308 5.39 -18.74 -20.28
N ARG A 309 4.89 -19.22 -21.41
CA ARG A 309 4.78 -18.46 -22.66
C ARG A 309 3.38 -18.57 -23.25
N SER A 310 3.09 -17.68 -24.19
CA SER A 310 1.90 -17.71 -25.03
C SER A 310 2.33 -17.48 -26.46
N ARG A 311 1.89 -18.36 -27.38
CA ARG A 311 2.07 -18.19 -28.83
C ARG A 311 0.88 -17.50 -29.48
N ALA A 312 0.00 -16.89 -28.69
CA ALA A 312 -1.07 -16.06 -29.21
C ALA A 312 -0.49 -14.88 -30.01
N LEU A 313 -1.07 -14.69 -31.19
CA LEU A 313 -0.73 -13.58 -32.08
C LEU A 313 -1.03 -12.23 -31.39
N GLU A 314 -0.56 -11.12 -31.97
CA GLU A 314 -1.03 -9.82 -31.49
C GLU A 314 -2.55 -9.70 -31.65
N PRO A 315 -3.28 -9.22 -30.62
CA PRO A 315 -4.74 -9.09 -30.64
C PRO A 315 -5.25 -8.26 -31.82
N ARG A 316 -6.31 -8.71 -32.49
CA ARG A 316 -6.94 -7.99 -33.61
C ARG A 316 -8.45 -7.95 -33.45
N GLU A 317 -9.07 -6.87 -33.90
CA GLU A 317 -10.53 -6.80 -34.00
C GLU A 317 -11.05 -7.75 -35.09
N GLY A 318 -12.18 -8.40 -34.84
CA GLY A 318 -12.78 -9.35 -35.79
C GLY A 318 -11.97 -10.63 -36.02
N PHE A 319 -11.07 -10.99 -35.09
CA PHE A 319 -10.31 -12.23 -35.18
C PHE A 319 -11.24 -13.46 -35.13
N THR A 320 -11.02 -14.39 -36.06
CA THR A 320 -11.67 -15.70 -36.08
C THR A 320 -10.58 -16.78 -36.01
N PRO A 321 -10.58 -17.65 -34.98
CA PRO A 321 -9.71 -18.82 -34.94
C PRO A 321 -9.86 -19.68 -36.20
N ARG A 322 -8.77 -20.35 -36.60
CA ARG A 322 -8.87 -21.44 -37.58
C ARG A 322 -9.68 -22.58 -36.96
N ASP A 323 -10.39 -23.34 -37.79
CA ASP A 323 -11.16 -24.49 -37.32
C ASP A 323 -10.24 -25.47 -36.56
N PRO A 324 -10.40 -25.60 -35.23
CA PRO A 324 -9.44 -26.28 -34.38
C PRO A 324 -9.53 -27.81 -34.49
N VAL A 325 -10.62 -28.34 -35.05
CA VAL A 325 -10.86 -29.79 -35.20
C VAL A 325 -10.74 -30.26 -36.64
N ARG A 326 -10.24 -29.41 -37.55
CA ARG A 326 -10.07 -29.75 -38.98
C ARG A 326 -9.26 -31.03 -39.19
N THR A 327 -8.32 -31.30 -38.30
CA THR A 327 -7.37 -32.41 -38.42
C THR A 327 -7.77 -33.62 -37.56
N VAL A 328 -8.80 -33.49 -36.74
CA VAL A 328 -9.31 -34.58 -35.88
C VAL A 328 -10.25 -35.48 -36.71
N PRO A 329 -10.02 -36.81 -36.76
CA PRO A 329 -10.87 -37.78 -37.44
C PRO A 329 -12.33 -37.71 -37.01
N GLU A 330 -13.23 -38.11 -37.90
CA GLU A 330 -14.67 -38.18 -37.58
C GLU A 330 -15.02 -39.30 -36.59
N SER A 331 -14.10 -40.24 -36.33
CA SER A 331 -14.28 -41.31 -35.34
C SER A 331 -14.22 -40.81 -33.90
N VAL A 332 -13.53 -39.69 -33.64
CA VAL A 332 -13.41 -39.12 -32.29
C VAL A 332 -14.66 -38.32 -31.97
N ASP A 333 -15.34 -38.71 -30.89
CA ASP A 333 -16.55 -38.03 -30.42
C ASP A 333 -16.25 -36.56 -30.08
N ARG A 334 -17.12 -35.68 -30.59
CA ARG A 334 -16.95 -34.22 -30.47
C ARG A 334 -18.27 -33.51 -30.27
N GLU A 335 -18.33 -32.68 -29.24
CA GLU A 335 -19.50 -31.87 -28.92
C GLU A 335 -19.15 -30.38 -28.89
N GLN A 336 -20.04 -29.54 -29.44
CA GLN A 336 -19.88 -28.09 -29.32
C GLN A 336 -20.48 -27.61 -28.00
N ARG A 337 -19.66 -26.94 -27.21
CA ARG A 337 -19.99 -26.39 -25.89
C ARG A 337 -19.86 -24.89 -25.87
N THR A 338 -20.43 -24.27 -24.84
CA THR A 338 -20.38 -22.83 -24.61
C THR A 338 -20.04 -22.49 -23.17
N ILE A 339 -19.21 -21.46 -23.01
CA ILE A 339 -18.88 -20.88 -21.72
C ILE A 339 -19.26 -19.40 -21.71
N LEU A 340 -19.91 -18.97 -20.63
CA LEU A 340 -20.23 -17.58 -20.34
C LEU A 340 -19.55 -17.16 -19.04
N VAL A 341 -18.53 -16.32 -19.15
CA VAL A 341 -17.81 -15.73 -18.03
C VAL A 341 -18.50 -14.43 -17.64
N GLU A 342 -19.12 -14.44 -16.46
CA GLU A 342 -19.90 -13.33 -15.92
C GLU A 342 -18.99 -12.26 -15.28
N ASP A 343 -17.92 -12.70 -14.62
CA ASP A 343 -16.94 -11.85 -13.95
C ASP A 343 -15.55 -12.40 -14.20
N ASN A 344 -14.63 -11.56 -14.68
CA ASN A 344 -13.26 -11.92 -15.01
C ASN A 344 -12.26 -10.97 -14.35
N GLY A 345 -11.51 -11.53 -13.41
CA GLY A 345 -10.39 -10.90 -12.72
C GLY A 345 -9.02 -11.27 -13.28
N VAL A 346 -8.92 -11.99 -14.41
CA VAL A 346 -7.62 -12.28 -15.05
C VAL A 346 -7.21 -11.12 -15.94
N ALA A 347 -6.04 -10.55 -15.69
CA ALA A 347 -5.59 -9.33 -16.37
C ALA A 347 -5.04 -9.59 -17.78
N ALA A 348 -5.29 -8.63 -18.66
CA ALA A 348 -4.63 -8.52 -19.95
C ALA A 348 -3.09 -8.59 -19.80
N PRO A 349 -2.38 -9.19 -20.78
CA PRO A 349 -2.91 -9.64 -22.05
C PRO A 349 -3.50 -11.05 -22.00
N GLN A 350 -3.59 -11.73 -20.86
CA GLN A 350 -4.06 -13.12 -20.77
C GLN A 350 -5.59 -13.20 -20.82
N LEU A 351 -6.11 -14.24 -21.46
CA LEU A 351 -7.54 -14.57 -21.45
C LEU A 351 -7.72 -16.08 -21.21
N PRO A 352 -8.30 -16.49 -20.08
CA PRO A 352 -8.57 -17.91 -19.83
C PRO A 352 -9.66 -18.42 -20.76
N LEU A 353 -9.37 -19.46 -21.52
CA LEU A 353 -10.33 -20.09 -22.41
C LEU A 353 -10.21 -21.62 -22.36
N PRO A 354 -11.28 -22.36 -22.70
CA PRO A 354 -11.20 -23.80 -22.93
C PRO A 354 -10.28 -24.14 -24.11
N TRP A 355 -9.84 -25.41 -24.17
CA TRP A 355 -9.18 -25.95 -25.37
C TRP A 355 -10.10 -25.89 -26.60
N LEU A 356 -9.51 -25.87 -27.79
CA LEU A 356 -10.24 -25.87 -29.08
C LEU A 356 -11.33 -24.79 -29.17
N THR A 357 -11.04 -23.58 -28.66
CA THR A 357 -11.95 -22.45 -28.78
C THR A 357 -12.19 -22.09 -30.24
N ARG A 358 -13.44 -22.14 -30.67
CA ARG A 358 -13.90 -21.87 -32.04
C ARG A 358 -14.25 -20.40 -32.25
N SER A 359 -14.83 -19.75 -31.25
CA SER A 359 -15.18 -18.33 -31.30
C SER A 359 -15.29 -17.75 -29.89
N ALA A 360 -15.08 -16.44 -29.77
CA ALA A 360 -15.31 -15.70 -28.54
C ALA A 360 -15.92 -14.33 -28.84
N ASP A 361 -16.91 -13.92 -28.05
CA ASP A 361 -17.49 -12.58 -28.04
C ASP A 361 -17.02 -11.84 -26.79
N LEU A 362 -16.20 -10.81 -27.01
CA LEU A 362 -15.60 -9.96 -25.98
C LEU A 362 -16.13 -8.51 -26.05
N GLY A 363 -17.28 -8.27 -26.68
CA GLY A 363 -17.86 -6.92 -26.77
C GLY A 363 -16.99 -5.92 -27.55
N GLY A 364 -16.39 -6.38 -28.66
CA GLY A 364 -15.52 -5.56 -29.52
C GLY A 364 -14.08 -5.40 -29.03
N ILE A 365 -13.66 -6.11 -27.98
CA ILE A 365 -12.26 -6.15 -27.56
C ILE A 365 -11.44 -6.96 -28.56
N ALA A 366 -10.34 -6.38 -29.04
CA ALA A 366 -9.38 -7.07 -29.89
C ALA A 366 -8.77 -8.26 -29.14
N TRP A 367 -8.73 -9.42 -29.81
CA TRP A 367 -8.22 -10.66 -29.25
C TRP A 367 -7.58 -11.55 -30.31
N SER A 368 -6.94 -12.62 -29.86
CA SER A 368 -6.27 -13.61 -30.71
C SER A 368 -6.10 -14.92 -29.96
N VAL A 369 -5.90 -16.01 -30.70
CA VAL A 369 -5.55 -17.34 -30.18
C VAL A 369 -4.30 -17.85 -30.89
N GLY A 370 -3.40 -18.48 -30.13
CA GLY A 370 -2.20 -19.13 -30.64
C GLY A 370 -2.45 -20.57 -31.09
N ALA A 371 -1.50 -21.14 -31.81
CA ALA A 371 -1.55 -22.58 -32.16
C ALA A 371 -1.48 -23.49 -30.92
N ASP A 372 -0.99 -22.97 -29.79
CA ASP A 372 -0.96 -23.62 -28.48
C ASP A 372 -2.30 -23.51 -27.71
N GLY A 373 -3.30 -22.84 -28.30
CA GLY A 373 -4.60 -22.58 -27.68
C GLY A 373 -4.61 -21.45 -26.65
N THR A 374 -3.46 -20.83 -26.36
CA THR A 374 -3.43 -19.68 -25.47
C THR A 374 -4.09 -18.48 -26.15
N ALA A 375 -4.77 -17.64 -25.39
CA ALA A 375 -5.46 -16.48 -25.93
C ALA A 375 -4.93 -15.18 -25.34
N ARG A 376 -4.89 -14.15 -26.19
CA ARG A 376 -4.49 -12.79 -25.80
C ARG A 376 -5.56 -11.76 -26.10
N VAL A 377 -5.65 -10.76 -25.23
CA VAL A 377 -6.57 -9.62 -25.35
C VAL A 377 -5.84 -8.29 -25.19
N GLN A 378 -6.35 -7.24 -25.85
CA GLN A 378 -5.80 -5.90 -25.73
C GLN A 378 -6.09 -5.25 -24.36
N ARG A 379 -7.27 -5.52 -23.79
CA ARG A 379 -7.71 -5.02 -22.48
C ARG A 379 -8.52 -6.10 -21.77
N THR A 380 -8.53 -6.08 -20.45
CA THR A 380 -9.24 -7.09 -19.64
C THR A 380 -10.75 -6.98 -19.86
N PRO A 381 -11.41 -8.00 -20.44
CA PRO A 381 -12.87 -8.04 -20.49
C PRO A 381 -13.42 -8.32 -19.09
N GLY A 382 -14.49 -7.63 -18.68
CA GLY A 382 -15.20 -7.96 -17.43
C GLY A 382 -16.12 -9.17 -17.56
N THR A 383 -16.68 -9.38 -18.76
CA THR A 383 -17.59 -10.47 -19.11
C THR A 383 -17.28 -10.88 -20.54
N TYR A 384 -17.39 -12.17 -20.86
CA TYR A 384 -17.27 -12.68 -22.22
C TYR A 384 -17.94 -14.03 -22.40
N SER A 385 -18.22 -14.40 -23.65
CA SER A 385 -18.67 -15.75 -24.00
C SER A 385 -17.76 -16.38 -25.04
N ALA A 386 -17.63 -17.70 -25.02
CA ALA A 386 -16.89 -18.45 -26.02
C ALA A 386 -17.58 -19.77 -26.35
N SER A 387 -17.43 -20.21 -27.59
CA SER A 387 -17.82 -21.54 -28.04
C SER A 387 -16.56 -22.37 -28.28
N PHE A 388 -16.55 -23.61 -27.83
CA PHE A 388 -15.42 -24.52 -27.97
C PHE A 388 -15.91 -25.91 -28.36
N ILE A 389 -14.98 -26.76 -28.80
CA ILE A 389 -15.25 -28.17 -29.06
C ILE A 389 -14.64 -29.00 -27.93
N GLU A 390 -15.47 -29.81 -27.28
CA GLU A 390 -15.05 -30.84 -26.35
C GLU A 390 -14.80 -32.12 -27.13
N LEU A 391 -13.65 -32.77 -26.88
CA LEU A 391 -13.31 -34.09 -27.43
C LEU A 391 -13.43 -35.13 -26.32
N ASP A 392 -14.00 -36.29 -26.66
CA ASP A 392 -14.08 -37.45 -25.75
C ASP A 392 -13.43 -38.69 -26.40
N PRO A 393 -12.08 -38.69 -26.54
CA PRO A 393 -11.38 -39.80 -27.20
C PRO A 393 -11.45 -41.06 -26.34
N GLN A 394 -11.72 -42.19 -26.99
CA GLN A 394 -11.69 -43.50 -26.35
C GLN A 394 -10.24 -44.05 -26.32
N GLU A 395 -10.01 -45.08 -25.49
CA GLU A 395 -8.69 -45.72 -25.37
C GLU A 395 -8.20 -46.26 -26.72
N GLU A 396 -9.10 -46.78 -27.55
CA GLU A 396 -8.82 -47.27 -28.91
C GLU A 396 -8.35 -46.17 -29.87
N ASP A 397 -8.91 -44.95 -29.78
CA ASP A 397 -8.49 -43.81 -30.60
C ASP A 397 -7.04 -43.37 -30.32
N LEU A 398 -6.57 -43.61 -29.08
CA LEU A 398 -5.25 -43.20 -28.60
C LEU A 398 -4.21 -44.34 -28.70
N ALA A 399 -4.63 -45.60 -28.57
CA ALA A 399 -3.75 -46.76 -28.67
C ALA A 399 -3.25 -46.99 -30.11
N ASP A 400 -4.10 -46.72 -31.11
CA ASP A 400 -3.78 -46.85 -32.53
C ASP A 400 -2.95 -45.67 -33.08
N SER A 401 -2.59 -44.68 -32.23
CA SER A 401 -1.69 -43.59 -32.62
C SER A 401 -0.25 -44.11 -32.70
N VAL A 402 0.03 -44.94 -33.70
CA VAL A 402 1.37 -45.49 -33.90
C VAL A 402 2.29 -44.36 -34.35
N LEU A 403 3.36 -44.08 -33.58
CA LEU A 403 4.48 -43.17 -33.91
C LEU A 403 5.31 -43.66 -35.13
N ARG A 404 4.75 -44.49 -36.02
CA ARG A 404 5.44 -45.02 -37.20
C ARG A 404 5.28 -44.03 -38.33
N ASP A 405 6.40 -43.40 -38.70
CA ASP A 405 6.61 -42.81 -40.03
C ASP A 405 6.54 -43.93 -41.08
N ASP A 406 5.32 -44.32 -41.44
CA ASP A 406 5.03 -45.28 -42.52
C ASP A 406 4.91 -44.60 -43.89
N GLY A 407 5.13 -43.27 -43.94
CA GLY A 407 5.01 -42.45 -45.14
C GLY A 407 3.60 -42.38 -45.74
N GLN A 408 2.59 -42.93 -45.06
CA GLN A 408 1.19 -42.96 -45.50
C GLN A 408 0.24 -42.19 -44.57
N THR A 409 0.64 -41.99 -43.30
CA THR A 409 -0.15 -41.22 -42.34
C THR A 409 0.11 -39.71 -42.50
N GLU A 410 -0.90 -38.96 -42.93
CA GLU A 410 -0.81 -37.49 -43.08
C GLU A 410 -0.65 -36.87 -41.68
N VAL A 411 0.56 -36.37 -41.34
CA VAL A 411 0.85 -35.79 -40.02
C VAL A 411 -0.14 -34.66 -39.70
N VAL A 412 -0.99 -34.91 -38.71
CA VAL A 412 -2.17 -34.11 -38.30
C VAL A 412 -1.76 -32.71 -37.82
N ASP A 413 -0.61 -32.59 -37.15
CA ASP A 413 0.01 -31.32 -36.77
C ASP A 413 1.54 -31.38 -36.89
N THR A 414 2.08 -30.86 -38.01
CA THR A 414 3.54 -30.74 -38.24
C THR A 414 4.28 -29.92 -37.17
N THR A 415 3.58 -29.21 -36.28
CA THR A 415 4.17 -28.45 -35.18
C THR A 415 4.34 -29.26 -33.90
N ALA A 416 3.68 -30.42 -33.79
CA ALA A 416 3.76 -31.29 -32.62
C ALA A 416 5.13 -31.92 -32.43
N TYR A 417 5.83 -32.30 -33.50
CA TYR A 417 7.18 -32.90 -33.45
C TYR A 417 8.32 -31.89 -33.57
N ARG A 418 8.08 -30.62 -33.23
CA ARG A 418 9.17 -29.64 -33.13
C ARG A 418 10.14 -30.05 -32.02
N ASP A 419 11.42 -29.74 -32.19
CA ASP A 419 12.47 -29.98 -31.20
C ASP A 419 12.03 -29.60 -29.78
N ALA A 420 11.36 -28.45 -29.62
CA ALA A 420 10.89 -27.96 -28.32
C ALA A 420 9.89 -28.87 -27.58
N TYR A 421 9.15 -29.74 -28.27
CA TYR A 421 8.16 -30.64 -27.64
C TYR A 421 8.68 -32.05 -27.40
N VAL A 422 9.89 -32.37 -27.88
CA VAL A 422 10.55 -33.68 -27.72
C VAL A 422 11.93 -33.56 -27.04
N SER A 423 12.49 -32.36 -26.93
CA SER A 423 13.77 -32.10 -26.27
C SER A 423 13.69 -32.28 -24.76
N LEU A 424 14.69 -32.95 -24.21
CA LEU A 424 14.93 -33.05 -22.77
C LEU A 424 15.77 -31.88 -22.26
N ASP A 425 15.64 -31.59 -20.98
CA ASP A 425 16.53 -30.68 -20.28
C ASP A 425 17.92 -31.36 -20.08
N PRO A 426 19.05 -30.70 -20.46
CA PRO A 426 20.37 -31.30 -20.32
C PRO A 426 20.78 -31.65 -18.89
N GLY A 427 20.24 -30.95 -17.88
CA GLY A 427 20.56 -31.16 -16.46
C GLY A 427 19.92 -32.42 -15.86
N SER A 428 18.84 -32.91 -16.48
CA SER A 428 18.04 -34.05 -16.03
C SER A 428 17.90 -35.18 -17.05
N ALA A 429 18.46 -35.03 -18.27
CA ALA A 429 18.24 -35.94 -19.39
C ALA A 429 18.61 -37.40 -19.08
N VAL A 430 19.69 -37.64 -18.32
CA VAL A 430 20.14 -39.01 -18.01
C VAL A 430 19.15 -39.69 -17.07
N GLU A 431 18.86 -39.07 -15.92
CA GLU A 431 17.93 -39.60 -14.92
C GLU A 431 16.51 -39.77 -15.47
N ILE A 432 16.04 -38.82 -16.29
CA ILE A 432 14.73 -38.91 -16.93
C ILE A 432 14.66 -40.05 -17.94
N THR A 433 15.71 -40.26 -18.75
CA THR A 433 15.74 -41.34 -19.74
C THR A 433 15.76 -42.70 -19.06
N GLU A 434 16.64 -42.88 -18.06
CA GLU A 434 16.73 -44.12 -17.29
C GLU A 434 15.41 -44.45 -16.59
N LEU A 435 14.77 -43.45 -15.96
CA LEU A 435 13.47 -43.65 -15.32
C LEU A 435 12.41 -44.02 -16.36
N ALA A 436 12.30 -43.28 -17.47
CA ALA A 436 11.31 -43.54 -18.51
C ALA A 436 11.43 -44.96 -19.09
N GLU A 437 12.65 -45.45 -19.34
CA GLU A 437 12.90 -46.82 -19.81
C GLU A 437 12.54 -47.89 -18.77
N SER A 438 12.62 -47.57 -17.47
CA SER A 438 12.25 -48.50 -16.40
C SER A 438 10.74 -48.63 -16.19
N LEU A 439 9.95 -47.62 -16.58
CA LEU A 439 8.51 -47.55 -16.30
C LEU A 439 7.65 -48.29 -17.31
N ALA A 440 8.11 -48.40 -18.57
CA ALA A 440 7.36 -49.06 -19.63
C ALA A 440 8.28 -49.91 -20.52
N PRO A 441 7.85 -51.10 -20.96
CA PRO A 441 8.58 -51.90 -21.94
C PRO A 441 8.90 -51.12 -23.22
N VAL A 442 9.96 -51.55 -23.92
CA VAL A 442 10.39 -50.91 -25.18
C VAL A 442 9.31 -50.95 -26.26
N ASP A 443 8.48 -51.99 -26.26
CA ASP A 443 7.37 -52.24 -27.19
C ASP A 443 6.01 -51.67 -26.74
N ALA A 444 5.95 -51.00 -25.58
CA ALA A 444 4.72 -50.37 -25.10
C ALA A 444 4.22 -49.29 -26.07
N THR A 445 2.90 -49.19 -26.22
CA THR A 445 2.29 -48.11 -27.00
C THR A 445 2.52 -46.75 -26.32
N PRO A 446 2.42 -45.62 -27.05
CA PRO A 446 2.52 -44.29 -26.43
C PRO A 446 1.55 -44.10 -25.26
N LEU A 447 0.34 -44.65 -25.36
CA LEU A 447 -0.67 -44.57 -24.31
C LEU A 447 -0.29 -45.39 -23.08
N GLU A 448 0.14 -46.64 -23.26
CA GLU A 448 0.60 -47.50 -22.17
C GLU A 448 1.78 -46.87 -21.43
N ALA A 449 2.73 -46.29 -22.17
CA ALA A 449 3.86 -45.58 -21.57
C ALA A 449 3.39 -44.34 -20.77
N ALA A 450 2.47 -43.54 -21.31
CA ALA A 450 1.93 -42.37 -20.63
C ALA A 450 1.13 -42.74 -19.36
N GLN A 451 0.33 -43.81 -19.42
CA GLN A 451 -0.41 -44.36 -18.27
C GLN A 451 0.56 -44.86 -17.18
N ALA A 452 1.61 -45.60 -17.55
CA ALA A 452 2.62 -46.08 -16.60
C ALA A 452 3.38 -44.93 -15.92
N ILE A 453 3.73 -43.88 -16.67
CA ILE A 453 4.35 -42.66 -16.13
C ILE A 453 3.41 -41.97 -15.14
N GLN A 454 2.14 -41.79 -15.49
CA GLN A 454 1.16 -41.16 -14.61
C GLN A 454 0.97 -41.98 -13.32
N GLU A 455 0.83 -43.29 -13.43
CA GLU A 455 0.68 -44.19 -12.28
C GLU A 455 1.89 -44.10 -11.34
N HIS A 456 3.11 -44.06 -11.89
CA HIS A 456 4.32 -43.88 -11.09
C HIS A 456 4.31 -42.56 -10.29
N LEU A 457 4.00 -41.44 -10.95
CA LEU A 457 3.95 -40.12 -10.32
C LEU A 457 2.80 -39.97 -9.31
N ARG A 458 1.76 -40.80 -9.42
CA ARG A 458 0.63 -40.84 -8.47
C ARG A 458 0.79 -41.88 -7.36
N SER A 459 1.88 -42.66 -7.38
CA SER A 459 2.18 -43.67 -6.38
C SER A 459 2.48 -43.07 -5.00
N ALA A 460 2.52 -43.92 -3.97
CA ALA A 460 2.83 -43.52 -2.60
C ALA A 460 4.25 -42.91 -2.41
N SER A 461 5.13 -43.05 -3.39
CA SER A 461 6.48 -42.47 -3.38
C SER A 461 6.47 -40.95 -3.59
N TYR A 462 5.36 -40.39 -4.09
CA TYR A 462 5.23 -38.97 -4.34
C TYR A 462 4.12 -38.34 -3.51
N SER A 463 4.35 -37.10 -3.06
CA SER A 463 3.44 -36.35 -2.20
C SER A 463 3.30 -34.90 -2.66
N TYR A 464 2.08 -34.38 -2.54
CA TYR A 464 1.78 -32.99 -2.85
C TYR A 464 2.09 -32.08 -1.66
N SER A 465 2.96 -31.09 -1.84
CA SER A 465 3.26 -30.06 -0.84
C SER A 465 3.64 -28.73 -1.51
N LEU A 466 3.18 -27.62 -0.93
CA LEU A 466 3.68 -26.28 -1.25
C LEU A 466 4.97 -25.96 -0.47
N ASP A 467 5.22 -26.64 0.65
CA ASP A 467 6.48 -26.55 1.38
C ASP A 467 7.46 -27.56 0.79
N LEU A 468 8.42 -27.04 0.00
CA LEU A 468 9.38 -27.86 -0.75
C LEU A 468 10.66 -28.06 0.07
N PRO A 469 11.31 -29.23 -0.05
CA PRO A 469 12.64 -29.44 0.51
C PRO A 469 13.65 -28.39 0.03
N ALA A 470 14.68 -28.13 0.85
CA ALA A 470 15.73 -27.19 0.50
C ALA A 470 16.54 -27.68 -0.71
N MET A 471 16.58 -26.87 -1.77
CA MET A 471 17.31 -27.17 -3.00
C MET A 471 18.83 -27.07 -2.78
N PRO A 472 19.60 -28.14 -3.01
CA PRO A 472 21.06 -28.08 -2.98
C PRO A 472 21.63 -27.17 -4.09
N GLU A 473 22.70 -26.43 -3.80
CA GLU A 473 23.35 -25.58 -4.81
C GLU A 473 23.82 -26.42 -6.01
N GLY A 474 23.42 -25.99 -7.21
CA GLY A 474 23.83 -26.62 -8.47
C GLY A 474 23.13 -27.93 -8.81
N ARG A 475 22.16 -28.40 -8.01
CA ARG A 475 21.34 -29.57 -8.37
C ARG A 475 20.21 -29.15 -9.30
N ASP A 476 19.94 -29.99 -10.29
CA ASP A 476 18.82 -29.81 -11.20
C ASP A 476 17.45 -29.94 -10.47
N PRO A 477 16.48 -29.03 -10.69
CA PRO A 477 15.20 -29.07 -9.98
C PRO A 477 14.33 -30.30 -10.26
N ILE A 478 14.37 -30.85 -11.48
CA ILE A 478 13.63 -32.06 -11.84
C ILE A 478 14.23 -33.26 -11.11
N VAL A 479 15.56 -33.37 -11.12
CA VAL A 479 16.24 -34.48 -10.45
C VAL A 479 16.03 -34.42 -8.94
N HIS A 480 16.08 -33.22 -8.35
CA HIS A 480 15.77 -33.05 -6.93
C HIS A 480 14.33 -33.47 -6.57
N PHE A 481 13.37 -33.17 -7.44
CA PHE A 481 11.99 -33.63 -7.27
C PHE A 481 11.87 -35.16 -7.33
N LEU A 482 12.55 -35.82 -8.28
CA LEU A 482 12.58 -37.29 -8.36
C LEU A 482 13.19 -37.93 -7.11
N GLU A 483 14.24 -37.33 -6.54
CA GLU A 483 14.89 -37.83 -5.32
C GLU A 483 14.04 -37.66 -4.07
N THR A 484 13.33 -36.53 -3.94
CA THR A 484 12.56 -36.20 -2.74
C THR A 484 11.13 -36.72 -2.78
N GLY A 485 10.54 -36.85 -3.98
CA GLY A 485 9.13 -37.18 -4.15
C GLY A 485 8.17 -36.11 -3.63
N VAL A 486 8.63 -34.88 -3.34
CA VAL A 486 7.80 -33.81 -2.78
C VAL A 486 7.70 -32.65 -3.75
N GLY A 487 6.49 -32.34 -4.21
CA GLY A 487 6.26 -31.26 -5.18
C GLY A 487 4.83 -30.72 -5.16
N TYR A 488 4.57 -29.69 -5.96
CA TYR A 488 3.20 -29.28 -6.31
C TYR A 488 3.00 -29.43 -7.82
N CYS A 489 1.85 -29.00 -8.35
CA CYS A 489 1.41 -29.30 -9.73
C CYS A 489 2.48 -28.99 -10.80
N GLN A 490 3.33 -27.98 -10.61
CA GLN A 490 4.41 -27.66 -11.55
C GLN A 490 5.43 -28.79 -11.68
N GLN A 491 5.91 -29.35 -10.57
CA GLN A 491 6.88 -30.45 -10.55
C GLN A 491 6.31 -31.69 -11.25
N PHE A 492 5.11 -32.10 -10.84
CA PHE A 492 4.44 -33.27 -11.41
C PHE A 492 4.21 -33.13 -12.92
N ALA A 493 3.69 -31.97 -13.37
CA ALA A 493 3.42 -31.74 -14.78
C ALA A 493 4.71 -31.68 -15.62
N ALA A 494 5.76 -31.01 -15.13
CA ALA A 494 7.05 -30.93 -15.81
C ALA A 494 7.73 -32.29 -15.91
N THR A 495 7.77 -33.05 -14.82
CA THR A 495 8.38 -34.39 -14.80
C THR A 495 7.64 -35.36 -15.70
N MET A 496 6.29 -35.38 -15.68
CA MET A 496 5.53 -36.19 -16.63
C MET A 496 5.82 -35.82 -18.08
N THR A 497 5.92 -34.52 -18.36
CA THR A 497 6.25 -34.01 -19.70
C THR A 497 7.62 -34.51 -20.16
N LEU A 498 8.65 -34.41 -19.31
CA LEU A 498 10.00 -34.86 -19.66
C LEU A 498 10.09 -36.38 -19.79
N LEU A 499 9.41 -37.15 -18.94
CA LEU A 499 9.32 -38.61 -19.06
C LEU A 499 8.62 -39.04 -20.36
N ALA A 500 7.52 -38.36 -20.75
CA ALA A 500 6.83 -38.61 -22.00
C ALA A 500 7.74 -38.31 -23.22
N ARG A 501 8.48 -37.20 -23.17
CA ARG A 501 9.46 -36.84 -24.20
C ARG A 501 10.58 -37.86 -24.35
N ALA A 502 11.07 -38.43 -23.25
CA ALA A 502 12.07 -39.50 -23.27
C ALA A 502 11.55 -40.79 -23.92
N ARG A 503 10.23 -41.01 -23.93
CA ARG A 503 9.56 -42.09 -24.68
C ARG A 503 9.19 -41.70 -26.11
N GLY A 504 9.62 -40.52 -26.58
CA GLY A 504 9.33 -40.03 -27.93
C GLY A 504 7.93 -39.45 -28.12
N ILE A 505 7.17 -39.26 -27.03
CA ILE A 505 5.83 -38.67 -27.08
C ILE A 505 5.97 -37.15 -26.98
N PRO A 506 5.54 -36.37 -27.98
CA PRO A 506 5.59 -34.91 -27.86
C PRO A 506 4.69 -34.44 -26.72
N ALA A 507 5.25 -33.63 -25.82
CA ALA A 507 4.57 -33.22 -24.61
C ALA A 507 4.84 -31.75 -24.26
N ARG A 508 3.90 -31.10 -23.57
CA ARG A 508 4.01 -29.72 -23.06
C ARG A 508 3.30 -29.57 -21.72
N VAL A 509 3.69 -28.57 -20.94
CA VAL A 509 2.93 -28.20 -19.73
C VAL A 509 2.02 -27.03 -20.05
N VAL A 510 0.77 -27.08 -19.59
CA VAL A 510 -0.20 -25.99 -19.68
C VAL A 510 -0.47 -25.47 -18.28
N VAL A 511 -0.59 -24.15 -18.16
CA VAL A 511 -0.85 -23.44 -16.92
C VAL A 511 -2.14 -22.64 -17.07
N GLY A 512 -2.97 -22.69 -16.04
CA GLY A 512 -4.28 -22.06 -16.07
C GLY A 512 -5.02 -22.19 -14.76
N PHE A 513 -6.34 -22.33 -14.85
CA PHE A 513 -7.22 -22.47 -13.69
C PHE A 513 -8.05 -23.74 -13.79
N LEU A 514 -8.20 -24.44 -12.67
CA LEU A 514 -9.18 -25.51 -12.54
C LEU A 514 -10.60 -24.95 -12.69
N PRO A 515 -11.59 -25.81 -12.98
CA PRO A 515 -12.99 -25.41 -13.16
C PRO A 515 -13.63 -24.68 -11.98
N GLY A 516 -13.01 -24.71 -10.80
CA GLY A 516 -13.55 -24.14 -9.58
C GLY A 516 -14.74 -24.91 -9.01
N SER A 517 -15.26 -24.42 -7.90
CA SER A 517 -16.43 -25.00 -7.22
C SER A 517 -17.74 -24.44 -7.78
N SER A 518 -18.83 -25.20 -7.68
CA SER A 518 -20.18 -24.72 -8.04
C SER A 518 -21.07 -24.79 -6.80
N PRO A 519 -21.08 -23.74 -5.94
CA PRO A 519 -21.84 -23.75 -4.70
C PRO A 519 -23.35 -23.94 -4.92
N ASP A 520 -23.86 -23.36 -6.02
CA ASP A 520 -25.30 -23.30 -6.32
C ASP A 520 -25.71 -24.24 -7.47
N GLY A 521 -24.79 -25.11 -7.93
CA GLY A 521 -25.01 -26.04 -9.05
C GLY A 521 -25.16 -25.40 -10.43
N ARG A 522 -25.03 -24.07 -10.54
CA ARG A 522 -25.20 -23.32 -11.80
C ARG A 522 -23.94 -22.54 -12.20
N ALA A 523 -23.54 -21.57 -11.38
CA ALA A 523 -22.34 -20.78 -11.63
C ALA A 523 -21.13 -21.38 -10.92
N ARG A 524 -20.03 -21.50 -11.66
CA ARG A 524 -18.73 -21.92 -11.13
C ARG A 524 -17.93 -20.72 -10.67
N VAL A 525 -17.26 -20.88 -9.54
CA VAL A 525 -16.42 -19.88 -8.89
C VAL A 525 -15.00 -20.40 -8.88
N VAL A 526 -14.14 -19.71 -9.62
CA VAL A 526 -12.70 -19.94 -9.69
C VAL A 526 -12.00 -18.96 -8.78
N ARG A 527 -11.05 -19.44 -7.98
CA ARG A 527 -10.25 -18.68 -7.01
C ARG A 527 -8.78 -18.69 -7.40
N ALA A 528 -7.98 -17.87 -6.71
CA ALA A 528 -6.54 -17.86 -6.92
C ALA A 528 -5.92 -19.23 -6.59
N SER A 529 -6.43 -19.89 -5.54
CA SER A 529 -6.02 -21.24 -5.13
C SER A 529 -6.31 -22.33 -6.17
N ASP A 530 -7.15 -22.04 -7.17
CA ASP A 530 -7.51 -22.96 -8.25
C ASP A 530 -6.54 -22.85 -9.44
N ALA A 531 -5.49 -22.03 -9.35
CA ALA A 531 -4.43 -22.03 -10.34
C ALA A 531 -3.75 -23.42 -10.39
N HIS A 532 -3.48 -23.92 -11.60
CA HIS A 532 -2.99 -25.29 -11.78
C HIS A 532 -2.11 -25.42 -13.02
N ALA A 533 -1.24 -26.43 -13.00
CA ALA A 533 -0.40 -26.84 -14.11
C ALA A 533 -0.65 -28.31 -14.43
N TRP A 534 -0.84 -28.64 -15.70
CA TRP A 534 -1.07 -30.00 -16.16
C TRP A 534 -0.29 -30.30 -17.45
N PRO A 535 0.14 -31.54 -17.69
CA PRO A 535 0.75 -31.93 -18.95
C PRO A 535 -0.31 -32.18 -20.04
N GLU A 536 0.04 -31.86 -21.28
CA GLU A 536 -0.63 -32.32 -22.47
C GLU A 536 0.35 -33.13 -23.32
N LEU A 537 -0.08 -34.31 -23.76
CA LEU A 537 0.67 -35.21 -24.62
C LEU A 537 -0.02 -35.26 -25.98
N TYR A 538 0.77 -35.32 -27.05
CA TYR A 538 0.26 -35.37 -28.41
C TYR A 538 0.15 -36.81 -28.89
N PHE A 539 -1.04 -37.19 -29.37
CA PHE A 539 -1.31 -38.48 -30.00
C PHE A 539 -1.72 -38.23 -31.44
N GLU A 540 -1.06 -38.90 -32.39
CA GLU A 540 -1.38 -38.78 -33.81
C GLU A 540 -2.86 -39.15 -34.05
N GLY A 541 -3.56 -38.41 -34.91
CA GLY A 541 -5.01 -38.57 -35.08
C GLY A 541 -5.84 -37.76 -34.09
N VAL A 542 -5.59 -37.85 -32.78
CA VAL A 542 -6.44 -37.18 -31.77
C VAL A 542 -5.98 -35.74 -31.48
N GLY A 543 -4.66 -35.50 -31.49
CA GLY A 543 -4.04 -34.23 -31.14
C GLY A 543 -3.57 -34.18 -29.68
N TRP A 544 -3.56 -32.97 -29.10
CA TRP A 544 -3.13 -32.76 -27.72
C TRP A 544 -4.23 -33.17 -26.73
N VAL A 545 -3.92 -34.15 -25.88
CA VAL A 545 -4.80 -34.63 -24.80
C VAL A 545 -4.16 -34.40 -23.43
N ARG A 546 -5.00 -34.16 -22.42
CA ARG A 546 -4.57 -33.80 -21.07
C ARG A 546 -4.24 -35.03 -20.23
N PHE A 547 -3.24 -34.94 -19.36
CA PHE A 547 -3.02 -35.90 -18.28
C PHE A 547 -3.02 -35.18 -16.92
N GLU A 548 -3.11 -35.92 -15.82
CA GLU A 548 -3.12 -35.38 -14.46
C GLU A 548 -2.23 -36.21 -13.51
N PRO A 549 -0.90 -35.96 -13.52
CA PRO A 549 0.05 -36.68 -12.66
C PRO A 549 -0.02 -36.24 -11.20
N THR A 550 -0.71 -35.14 -10.86
CA THR A 550 -0.77 -34.63 -9.48
C THR A 550 -1.63 -35.54 -8.59
N PRO A 551 -1.11 -36.13 -7.50
CA PRO A 551 -1.90 -36.99 -6.62
C PRO A 551 -2.89 -36.20 -5.73
N GLY A 552 -3.96 -36.87 -5.29
CA GLY A 552 -4.86 -36.40 -4.24
C GLY A 552 -5.95 -35.39 -4.65
N GLN A 553 -6.54 -34.70 -3.67
CA GLN A 553 -7.73 -33.83 -3.81
C GLN A 553 -7.51 -32.56 -4.65
N ARG A 554 -6.26 -32.21 -4.95
CA ARG A 554 -5.88 -31.08 -5.81
C ARG A 554 -5.85 -31.45 -7.30
N ALA A 555 -5.96 -32.73 -7.64
CA ALA A 555 -6.13 -33.18 -9.02
C ALA A 555 -7.49 -32.68 -9.54
N ALA A 556 -7.52 -32.05 -10.73
CA ALA A 556 -8.79 -32.01 -11.44
C ALA A 556 -9.23 -33.43 -11.80
N SER A 557 -10.47 -33.62 -12.25
CA SER A 557 -10.95 -34.91 -12.75
C SER A 557 -9.91 -35.54 -13.69
N VAL A 558 -9.45 -36.74 -13.33
CA VAL A 558 -8.48 -37.50 -14.11
C VAL A 558 -9.23 -38.07 -15.32
N PRO A 559 -8.78 -37.81 -16.57
CA PRO A 559 -9.44 -38.35 -17.75
C PRO A 559 -9.43 -39.88 -17.77
N GLY A 560 -10.53 -40.51 -18.18
CA GLY A 560 -10.70 -41.98 -18.12
C GLY A 560 -9.61 -42.75 -18.87
N TYR A 561 -9.23 -42.30 -20.07
CA TYR A 561 -8.17 -42.89 -20.90
C TYR A 561 -6.78 -42.89 -20.25
N SER A 562 -6.55 -42.06 -19.23
CA SER A 562 -5.23 -41.90 -18.61
C SER A 562 -4.96 -42.90 -17.48
N ILE A 563 -5.91 -43.78 -17.19
CA ILE A 563 -5.82 -44.85 -16.19
C ILE A 563 -5.91 -46.18 -16.92
N ALA A 564 -5.00 -47.11 -16.66
CA ALA A 564 -5.05 -48.44 -17.26
C ALA A 564 -6.27 -49.21 -16.71
N SER A 565 -7.20 -49.57 -17.59
CA SER A 565 -8.34 -50.42 -17.23
C SER A 565 -7.81 -51.82 -16.88
N SER A 566 -7.85 -52.17 -15.59
CA SER A 566 -7.61 -53.56 -15.18
C SER A 566 -8.82 -54.39 -15.64
N ASP A 567 -8.59 -55.32 -16.55
CA ASP A 567 -9.57 -56.27 -17.08
C ASP A 567 -10.42 -56.84 -15.94
N SER A 568 -11.66 -56.36 -15.86
CA SER A 568 -12.63 -56.76 -14.85
C SER A 568 -13.19 -58.10 -15.28
N THR A 569 -12.67 -59.19 -14.73
CA THR A 569 -13.38 -60.46 -14.82
C THR A 569 -14.74 -60.29 -14.13
N ASP A 570 -15.81 -60.46 -14.91
CA ASP A 570 -17.19 -60.58 -14.46
C ASP A 570 -17.27 -61.35 -13.15
N THR A 571 -17.76 -60.69 -12.09
CA THR A 571 -18.49 -61.38 -11.02
C THR A 571 -19.59 -60.44 -10.56
N ASP A 572 -20.81 -60.74 -11.03
CA ASP A 572 -22.03 -60.38 -10.35
C ASP A 572 -21.92 -60.70 -8.86
N GLU A 573 -21.93 -59.70 -7.99
CA GLU A 573 -22.46 -59.89 -6.64
C GLU A 573 -23.11 -58.61 -6.09
N THR A 574 -24.39 -58.78 -5.77
CA THR A 574 -25.25 -57.84 -5.05
C THR A 574 -24.73 -57.67 -3.62
N GLY A 575 -24.59 -56.43 -3.12
CA GLY A 575 -24.26 -56.24 -1.71
C GLY A 575 -24.03 -54.81 -1.23
N THR A 576 -25.12 -54.16 -0.80
CA THR A 576 -25.24 -53.34 0.43
C THR A 576 -24.10 -52.42 0.85
N SER A 577 -24.39 -51.12 0.81
CA SER A 577 -23.71 -50.05 1.56
C SER A 577 -23.43 -50.45 3.02
N THR A 578 -22.16 -50.55 3.40
CA THR A 578 -21.73 -50.45 4.80
C THR A 578 -20.43 -49.64 4.84
N SER A 579 -20.53 -48.42 5.34
CA SER A 579 -19.38 -47.58 5.67
C SER A 579 -18.76 -48.07 6.96
N ASP A 580 -17.60 -48.74 6.88
CA ASP A 580 -16.75 -48.99 8.05
C ASP A 580 -15.74 -47.85 8.20
N SER A 581 -15.99 -47.01 9.18
CA SER A 581 -15.07 -46.00 9.70
C SER A 581 -14.37 -46.59 10.92
N SER A 582 -13.12 -47.02 10.76
CA SER A 582 -12.29 -47.52 11.85
C SER A 582 -11.78 -46.36 12.72
N THR A 583 -12.44 -46.16 13.85
CA THR A 583 -11.98 -45.36 15.00
C THR A 583 -10.96 -46.15 15.82
N SER A 584 -9.77 -45.59 16.04
CA SER A 584 -8.88 -45.99 17.13
C SER A 584 -9.33 -45.31 18.43
N THR A 585 -9.66 -46.14 19.42
CA THR A 585 -10.09 -45.78 20.76
C THR A 585 -8.90 -45.60 21.70
N SER A 586 -8.93 -44.54 22.51
CA SER A 586 -8.31 -44.50 23.84
C SER A 586 -9.28 -43.82 24.82
N THR A 587 -10.00 -44.67 25.55
CA THR A 587 -10.83 -44.44 26.75
C THR A 587 -9.96 -43.86 27.88
N THR A 588 -10.42 -42.93 28.74
CA THR A 588 -11.16 -43.27 29.97
C THR A 588 -11.50 -42.00 30.79
N SER A 589 -12.82 -41.83 31.04
CA SER A 589 -13.56 -41.32 32.24
C SER A 589 -13.22 -39.95 32.87
N SER A 590 -14.17 -39.13 33.34
CA SER A 590 -15.61 -39.25 33.69
C SER A 590 -16.26 -37.84 33.59
N GLU A 591 -17.43 -37.68 32.96
CA GLU A 591 -18.81 -37.69 33.53
C GLU A 591 -19.15 -36.44 34.38
N VAL A 592 -19.74 -35.37 33.82
CA VAL A 592 -21.17 -35.03 33.53
C VAL A 592 -21.81 -34.15 34.62
N GLU A 593 -22.23 -32.94 34.22
CA GLU A 593 -23.51 -32.24 34.54
C GLU A 593 -23.50 -30.94 33.72
N ASP A 594 -24.14 -30.93 32.54
CA ASP A 594 -25.53 -30.56 32.21
C ASP A 594 -25.84 -29.05 32.17
N ALA A 595 -26.46 -28.70 31.04
CA ALA A 595 -27.17 -27.51 30.61
C ALA A 595 -26.86 -26.13 31.25
N THR A 596 -26.39 -25.20 30.41
CA THR A 596 -27.22 -24.03 30.06
C THR A 596 -26.70 -23.36 28.78
N ALA A 597 -27.62 -23.15 27.84
CA ALA A 597 -27.42 -22.27 26.71
C ALA A 597 -27.14 -20.85 27.21
N VAL A 598 -26.03 -20.25 26.76
CA VAL A 598 -25.72 -18.84 26.98
C VAL A 598 -25.62 -18.15 25.63
N ASP A 599 -26.64 -17.33 25.39
CA ASP A 599 -26.70 -16.15 24.51
C ASP A 599 -25.30 -15.51 24.27
N PRO A 600 -24.93 -15.11 23.04
CA PRO A 600 -23.69 -14.37 22.81
C PRO A 600 -23.84 -12.94 23.33
N GLN A 601 -23.82 -12.79 24.65
CA GLN A 601 -23.78 -11.51 25.31
C GLN A 601 -22.33 -11.04 25.37
N ALA A 602 -22.04 -10.06 24.52
CA ALA A 602 -21.09 -8.98 24.72
C ALA A 602 -20.00 -9.28 25.75
N GLY A 603 -18.84 -9.76 25.27
CA GLY A 603 -17.59 -9.52 25.96
C GLY A 603 -17.44 -8.01 26.10
N ALA A 604 -17.73 -7.50 27.30
CA ALA A 604 -17.42 -6.14 27.66
C ALA A 604 -15.89 -6.05 27.70
N ASP A 605 -15.31 -5.67 26.56
CA ASP A 605 -13.98 -5.11 26.47
C ASP A 605 -13.90 -3.99 27.52
N THR A 606 -13.28 -4.28 28.66
CA THR A 606 -12.78 -3.24 29.58
C THR A 606 -11.51 -2.61 29.00
N GLY A 607 -11.48 -2.40 27.68
CA GLY A 607 -10.59 -1.47 27.02
C GLY A 607 -11.17 -0.08 27.17
N THR A 608 -10.35 0.88 27.58
CA THR A 608 -10.78 2.30 27.61
C THR A 608 -11.45 2.65 26.27
N PRO A 609 -12.71 3.11 26.29
CA PRO A 609 -13.47 3.23 25.06
C PRO A 609 -12.79 4.26 24.16
N ARG A 610 -12.64 3.95 22.86
CA ARG A 610 -11.79 4.74 21.94
C ARG A 610 -12.15 6.24 21.91
N TRP A 611 -13.39 6.62 22.20
CA TRP A 611 -13.83 8.02 22.38
C TRP A 611 -13.14 8.76 23.54
N LEU A 612 -12.70 8.05 24.58
CA LEU A 612 -11.94 8.62 25.69
C LEU A 612 -10.59 9.14 25.21
N TRP A 613 -9.94 8.46 24.27
CA TRP A 613 -8.70 8.94 23.63
C TRP A 613 -8.93 10.17 22.75
N TRP A 614 -10.09 10.25 22.09
CA TRP A 614 -10.51 11.47 21.38
C TRP A 614 -10.72 12.64 22.35
N LEU A 615 -11.30 12.39 23.52
CA LEU A 615 -11.52 13.40 24.55
C LEU A 615 -10.19 13.83 25.18
N VAL A 616 -9.28 12.91 25.47
CA VAL A 616 -7.92 13.20 25.97
C VAL A 616 -7.12 14.01 24.94
N GLY A 617 -7.17 13.63 23.66
CA GLY A 617 -6.53 14.38 22.57
C GLY A 617 -7.08 15.80 22.44
N LEU A 618 -8.40 15.97 22.48
CA LEU A 618 -9.05 17.28 22.44
C LEU A 618 -8.69 18.13 23.67
N VAL A 619 -8.71 17.54 24.87
CA VAL A 619 -8.33 18.23 26.12
C VAL A 619 -6.86 18.62 26.08
N ALA A 620 -5.97 17.78 25.57
CA ALA A 620 -4.54 18.11 25.42
C ALA A 620 -4.33 19.28 24.45
N VAL A 621 -5.03 19.30 23.31
CA VAL A 621 -4.97 20.40 22.34
C VAL A 621 -5.53 21.69 22.93
N LEU A 622 -6.67 21.64 23.61
CA LEU A 622 -7.27 22.80 24.28
C LEU A 622 -6.40 23.31 25.43
N ALA A 623 -5.79 22.41 26.22
CA ALA A 623 -4.86 22.77 27.27
C ALA A 623 -3.61 23.46 26.70
N LEU A 624 -3.03 22.92 25.63
CA LEU A 624 -1.88 23.53 24.93
C LEU A 624 -2.24 24.91 24.35
N ALA A 625 -3.42 25.06 23.76
CA ALA A 625 -3.91 26.34 23.24
C ALA A 625 -4.18 27.36 24.36
N ALA A 626 -4.53 26.92 25.57
CA ALA A 626 -4.83 27.78 26.71
C ALA A 626 -3.58 28.24 27.50
N ILE A 627 -2.43 27.58 27.36
CA ILE A 627 -1.22 27.91 28.12
C ILE A 627 -0.78 29.37 27.87
N MET A 628 -0.70 29.80 26.60
CA MET A 628 -0.25 31.15 26.24
C MET A 628 -1.15 32.28 26.75
N PRO A 629 -2.49 32.23 26.59
CA PRO A 629 -3.36 33.26 27.15
C PRO A 629 -3.36 33.28 28.68
N VAL A 630 -3.31 32.12 29.35
CA VAL A 630 -3.26 32.06 30.81
C VAL A 630 -1.97 32.67 31.34
N THR A 631 -0.82 32.35 30.74
CA THR A 631 0.45 32.95 31.19
C THR A 631 0.56 34.43 30.87
N ALA A 632 -0.05 34.91 29.78
CA ALA A 632 -0.16 36.34 29.51
C ALA A 632 -0.97 37.06 30.61
N VAL A 633 -2.13 36.52 30.99
CA VAL A 633 -2.97 37.10 32.08
C VAL A 633 -2.22 37.12 33.41
N LEU A 634 -1.51 36.04 33.75
CA LEU A 634 -0.69 35.97 34.96
C LEU A 634 0.49 36.94 34.93
N ALA A 635 1.16 37.08 33.78
CA ALA A 635 2.25 38.02 33.59
C ALA A 635 1.79 39.48 33.71
N ARG A 636 0.63 39.83 33.14
CA ARG A 636 -0.03 41.15 33.31
C ARG A 636 -0.31 41.44 34.77
N ARG A 637 -0.98 40.52 35.47
CA ARG A 637 -1.31 40.66 36.90
C ARG A 637 -0.06 40.84 37.76
N ARG A 638 1.01 40.09 37.46
CA ARG A 638 2.29 40.21 38.18
C ARG A 638 2.96 41.55 37.91
N ARG A 639 3.06 41.97 36.65
CA ARG A 639 3.69 43.24 36.25
C ARG A 639 2.93 44.45 36.79
N ARG A 640 1.60 44.40 36.91
CA ARG A 640 0.81 45.46 37.55
C ARG A 640 1.09 45.56 39.05
N ARG A 641 1.29 44.43 39.75
CA ARG A 641 1.56 44.39 41.20
C ARG A 641 2.98 44.82 41.61
N THR A 642 3.93 44.84 40.69
CA THR A 642 5.34 45.16 40.99
C THR A 642 5.73 46.60 40.63
N ALA A 643 4.77 47.53 40.49
CA ALA A 643 5.06 48.94 40.17
C ALA A 643 5.45 49.65 41.46
N ALA A 644 6.61 50.31 41.46
CA ALA A 644 7.12 51.00 42.65
C ALA A 644 6.49 52.39 42.82
N ASP A 645 6.10 53.03 41.73
CA ASP A 645 5.50 54.36 41.67
C ASP A 645 4.45 54.47 40.54
N ASP A 646 3.75 55.60 40.55
CA ASP A 646 2.68 55.94 39.60
C ASP A 646 3.19 56.09 38.16
N ALA A 647 4.41 56.61 37.99
CA ALA A 647 5.03 56.75 36.68
C ALA A 647 5.33 55.38 36.04
N GLN A 648 5.82 54.41 36.82
CA GLN A 648 6.02 53.03 36.34
C GLN A 648 4.70 52.32 36.05
N ARG A 649 3.62 52.62 36.79
CA ARG A 649 2.28 52.08 36.49
C ARG A 649 1.83 52.53 35.10
N VAL A 650 1.85 53.83 34.84
CA VAL A 650 1.45 54.43 33.56
C VAL A 650 2.32 53.91 32.40
N GLU A 651 3.63 53.80 32.58
CA GLU A 651 4.54 53.24 31.58
C GLU A 651 4.20 51.79 31.22
N ARG A 652 3.82 50.97 32.21
CA ARG A 652 3.41 49.58 31.98
C ARG A 652 2.06 49.47 31.29
N GLU A 653 1.11 50.35 31.61
CA GLU A 653 -0.20 50.40 30.95
C GLU A 653 -0.10 50.84 29.49
N TRP A 654 0.81 51.77 29.19
CA TRP A 654 1.15 52.12 27.81
C TRP A 654 1.81 50.96 27.05
N GLN A 655 2.78 50.27 27.66
CA GLN A 655 3.40 49.08 27.05
C GLN A 655 2.37 47.97 26.81
N GLU A 656 1.43 47.78 27.73
CA GLU A 656 0.32 46.82 27.61
C GLU A 656 -0.64 47.20 26.47
N LEU A 657 -0.94 48.50 26.31
CA LEU A 657 -1.72 49.00 25.17
C LEU A 657 -1.02 48.68 23.85
N VAL A 658 0.25 49.06 23.70
CA VAL A 658 1.02 48.86 22.46
C VAL A 658 1.18 47.37 22.15
N ALA A 659 1.46 46.53 23.15
CA ALA A 659 1.57 45.07 22.96
C ALA A 659 0.25 44.45 22.49
N GLN A 660 -0.88 44.86 23.09
CA GLN A 660 -2.19 44.36 22.69
C GLN A 660 -2.63 44.84 21.30
N LEU A 661 -2.25 46.05 20.92
CA LEU A 661 -2.47 46.56 19.56
C LEU A 661 -1.57 45.83 18.55
N ASP A 662 -0.33 45.51 18.90
CA ASP A 662 0.60 44.74 18.06
C ASP A 662 0.07 43.31 17.83
N ASP A 663 -0.50 42.67 18.84
CA ASP A 663 -1.19 41.37 18.72
C ASP A 663 -2.39 41.41 17.76
N LEU A 664 -3.00 42.59 17.59
CA LEU A 664 -4.08 42.84 16.63
C LEU A 664 -3.56 43.33 15.26
N GLY A 665 -2.24 43.35 15.05
CA GLY A 665 -1.59 43.76 13.81
C GLY A 665 -1.42 45.27 13.64
N ILE A 666 -1.51 46.03 14.73
CA ILE A 666 -1.42 47.50 14.74
C ILE A 666 -0.15 47.87 15.48
N ARG A 667 0.95 47.98 14.73
CA ARG A 667 2.27 48.26 15.26
C ARG A 667 2.67 49.71 14.96
N PRO A 668 2.80 50.59 15.97
CA PRO A 668 3.33 51.93 15.77
C PRO A 668 4.74 51.88 15.15
N PRO A 669 5.11 52.86 14.29
CA PRO A 669 6.45 52.93 13.71
C PRO A 669 7.56 52.90 14.76
N VAL A 670 8.64 52.17 14.49
CA VAL A 670 9.77 52.06 15.42
C VAL A 670 10.44 53.43 15.57
N GLY A 671 10.60 53.91 16.80
CA GLY A 671 11.20 55.22 17.10
C GLY A 671 10.20 56.38 17.24
N SER A 672 8.89 56.14 17.12
CA SER A 672 7.86 57.17 17.31
C SER A 672 7.80 57.69 18.75
N THR A 673 7.62 59.01 18.93
CA THR A 673 7.28 59.60 20.24
C THR A 673 5.90 59.15 20.71
N PRO A 674 5.57 59.21 22.02
CA PRO A 674 4.22 58.89 22.52
C PRO A 674 3.10 59.58 21.75
N ARG A 675 3.28 60.86 21.43
CA ARG A 675 2.34 61.68 20.66
C ARG A 675 2.18 61.19 19.22
N GLN A 676 3.29 60.86 18.56
CA GLN A 676 3.27 60.31 17.21
C GLN A 676 2.59 58.93 17.18
N ALA A 677 2.87 58.08 18.18
CA ALA A 677 2.24 56.77 18.31
C ALA A 677 0.72 56.90 18.54
N GLY A 678 0.29 57.81 19.43
CA GLY A 678 -1.13 58.08 19.68
C GLY A 678 -1.88 58.58 18.45
N ALA A 679 -1.33 59.59 17.76
CA ALA A 679 -1.91 60.12 16.52
C ALA A 679 -1.97 59.06 15.42
N TRP A 680 -0.92 58.23 15.28
CA TRP A 680 -0.88 57.15 14.31
C TRP A 680 -1.93 56.07 14.61
N ILE A 681 -2.07 55.65 15.88
CA ILE A 681 -3.09 54.67 16.30
C ILE A 681 -4.49 55.22 16.01
N GLY A 682 -4.75 56.47 16.40
CA GLY A 682 -6.03 57.15 16.18
C GLY A 682 -6.43 57.21 14.70
N HIS A 683 -5.51 57.68 13.87
CA HIS A 683 -5.71 57.78 12.43
C HIS A 683 -5.87 56.41 11.75
N ARG A 684 -4.98 55.45 12.07
CA ARG A 684 -5.00 54.10 11.48
C ARG A 684 -6.28 53.35 11.80
N MET A 685 -6.84 53.57 13.01
CA MET A 685 -8.03 52.87 13.49
C MET A 685 -9.34 53.62 13.29
N HIS A 686 -9.31 54.84 12.73
CA HIS A 686 -10.48 55.69 12.53
C HIS A 686 -11.31 55.79 13.83
N LEU A 687 -10.64 56.11 14.94
CA LEU A 687 -11.31 56.16 16.25
C LEU A 687 -12.34 57.29 16.28
N ASP A 688 -13.55 56.97 16.78
CA ASP A 688 -14.59 57.96 17.02
C ASP A 688 -14.12 59.00 18.05
N ALA A 689 -14.60 60.25 17.95
CA ALA A 689 -14.13 61.37 18.78
C ALA A 689 -14.05 61.08 20.31
N PRO A 690 -15.02 60.37 20.94
CA PRO A 690 -14.92 60.04 22.37
C PRO A 690 -13.75 59.11 22.70
N LEU A 691 -13.44 58.15 21.81
CA LEU A 691 -12.37 57.17 22.03
C LEU A 691 -11.01 57.75 21.68
N GLN A 692 -10.95 58.66 20.71
CA GLN A 692 -9.77 59.46 20.43
C GLN A 692 -9.38 60.30 21.65
N GLY A 693 -10.36 60.93 22.32
CA GLY A 693 -10.12 61.68 23.56
C GLY A 693 -9.54 60.81 24.68
N GLN A 694 -9.99 59.55 24.82
CA GLN A 694 -9.42 58.60 25.78
C GLN A 694 -7.97 58.22 25.46
N LEU A 695 -7.65 58.04 24.17
CA LEU A 695 -6.27 57.78 23.73
C LEU A 695 -5.36 59.00 23.96
N ASP A 696 -5.87 60.20 23.71
CA ASP A 696 -5.13 61.45 23.93
C ASP A 696 -4.86 61.66 25.44
N GLU A 697 -5.81 61.30 26.31
CA GLU A 697 -5.63 61.32 27.78
C GLU A 697 -4.56 60.32 28.25
N VAL A 698 -4.56 59.11 27.69
CA VAL A 698 -3.52 58.09 27.93
C VAL A 698 -2.14 58.63 27.53
N VAL A 699 -2.01 59.23 26.35
CA VAL A 699 -0.75 59.80 25.85
C VAL A 699 -0.29 60.98 26.71
N ALA A 700 -1.20 61.89 27.07
CA ALA A 700 -0.88 63.04 27.91
C ALA A 700 -0.45 62.61 29.32
N THR A 701 -1.04 61.53 29.85
CA THR A 701 -0.65 60.96 31.16
C THR A 701 0.72 60.29 31.08
N LEU A 702 1.03 59.60 29.98
CA LEU A 702 2.36 59.04 29.73
C LEU A 702 3.44 60.14 29.58
N GLU A 703 3.13 61.21 28.86
CA GLU A 703 4.04 62.35 28.73
C GLU A 703 4.31 63.01 30.09
N ARG A 704 3.29 63.16 30.94
CA ARG A 704 3.47 63.62 32.34
C ARG A 704 4.31 62.65 33.16
N ALA A 705 4.15 61.34 32.97
CA ALA A 705 4.97 60.33 33.65
C ALA A 705 6.45 60.37 33.23
N ARG A 706 6.74 60.61 31.94
CA ARG A 706 8.10 60.59 31.39
C ARG A 706 8.85 61.92 31.52
N TYR A 707 8.14 63.04 31.46
CA TYR A 707 8.73 64.38 31.36
C TYR A 707 8.30 65.33 32.50
N GLY A 708 7.41 64.89 33.40
CA GLY A 708 6.98 65.66 34.56
C GLY A 708 7.94 65.55 35.76
N ALA A 709 7.63 66.28 36.84
CA ALA A 709 8.39 66.21 38.08
C ALA A 709 8.27 64.81 38.73
N PRO A 710 9.38 64.23 39.25
CA PRO A 710 9.34 62.94 39.94
C PRO A 710 8.37 62.98 41.14
N GLY A 711 7.54 61.95 41.29
CA GLY A 711 6.59 61.83 42.41
C GLY A 711 5.25 62.57 42.21
N ALA A 712 4.94 63.05 41.00
CA ALA A 712 3.62 63.57 40.68
C ALA A 712 2.54 62.47 40.78
N ASP A 713 1.40 62.81 41.35
CA ASP A 713 0.20 61.95 41.40
C ASP A 713 -0.38 61.83 39.97
N LEU A 714 -0.50 60.60 39.46
CA LEU A 714 -0.94 60.34 38.09
C LEU A 714 -2.24 59.53 38.09
N PRO A 715 -3.26 59.95 37.31
CA PRO A 715 -4.53 59.24 37.24
C PRO A 715 -4.34 57.81 36.72
N ASP A 716 -5.18 56.90 37.21
CA ASP A 716 -5.29 55.53 36.68
C ASP A 716 -5.92 55.57 35.28
N ILE A 717 -5.16 55.11 34.27
CA ILE A 717 -5.57 55.10 32.87
C ILE A 717 -5.99 53.71 32.37
N SER A 718 -6.11 52.74 33.28
CA SER A 718 -6.38 51.34 32.94
C SER A 718 -7.75 51.14 32.26
N ALA A 719 -8.75 51.94 32.64
CA ALA A 719 -10.08 51.92 32.04
C ALA A 719 -10.04 52.41 30.58
N GLN A 720 -9.32 53.50 30.33
CA GLN A 720 -9.12 54.08 29.00
C GLN A 720 -8.36 53.12 28.08
N VAL A 721 -7.26 52.53 28.58
CA VAL A 721 -6.49 51.51 27.83
C VAL A 721 -7.38 50.32 27.47
N THR A 722 -8.20 49.83 28.41
CA THR A 722 -9.11 48.70 28.17
C THR A 722 -10.18 49.05 27.13
N ALA A 723 -10.74 50.25 27.18
CA ALA A 723 -11.74 50.71 26.22
C ALA A 723 -11.18 50.81 24.79
N VAL A 724 -9.97 51.36 24.63
CA VAL A 724 -9.29 51.46 23.33
C VAL A 724 -9.01 50.06 22.76
N VAL A 725 -8.42 49.16 23.56
CA VAL A 725 -8.12 47.78 23.11
C VAL A 725 -9.41 47.03 22.76
N HIS A 726 -10.45 47.15 23.59
CA HIS A 726 -11.73 46.46 23.35
C HIS A 726 -12.37 46.91 22.04
N ARG A 727 -12.41 48.23 21.79
CA ARG A 727 -12.96 48.77 20.55
C ARG A 727 -12.16 48.30 19.34
N VAL A 728 -10.83 48.42 19.38
CA VAL A 728 -9.96 47.96 18.30
C VAL A 728 -10.13 46.46 18.03
N ARG A 729 -10.23 45.63 19.07
CA ARG A 729 -10.50 44.19 18.94
C ARG A 729 -11.86 43.91 18.32
N SER A 730 -12.90 44.67 18.69
CA SER A 730 -14.27 44.49 18.19
C SER A 730 -14.38 44.76 16.68
N THR A 731 -13.59 45.69 16.15
CA THR A 731 -13.52 46.03 14.73
C THR A 731 -12.70 45.06 13.88
N ARG A 732 -11.97 44.11 14.48
CA ARG A 732 -11.17 43.12 13.76
C ARG A 732 -11.94 41.81 13.57
N GLN A 733 -11.82 41.22 12.39
CA GLN A 733 -12.35 39.89 12.06
C GLN A 733 -11.21 38.99 11.54
N GLY A 734 -11.37 37.66 11.66
CA GLY A 734 -10.42 36.68 11.14
C GLY A 734 -9.14 36.49 11.99
N LEU A 735 -8.03 36.19 11.31
CA LEU A 735 -6.75 35.77 11.91
C LEU A 735 -6.18 36.70 13.00
N PRO A 736 -6.19 38.05 12.88
CA PRO A 736 -5.64 38.93 13.91
C PRO A 736 -6.38 38.83 15.24
N ARG A 737 -7.70 38.63 15.21
CA ARG A 737 -8.51 38.46 16.42
C ARG A 737 -8.22 37.12 17.09
N ALA A 738 -8.15 36.04 16.31
CA ALA A 738 -7.80 34.70 16.80
C ALA A 738 -6.39 34.68 17.40
N ARG A 739 -5.42 35.33 16.76
CA ARG A 739 -4.04 35.47 17.25
C ARG A 739 -3.98 36.21 18.58
N SER A 740 -4.68 37.32 18.73
CA SER A 740 -4.72 38.07 20.01
C SER A 740 -5.31 37.28 21.19
N LEU A 741 -6.11 36.24 20.90
CA LEU A 741 -6.75 35.38 21.89
C LEU A 741 -5.92 34.14 22.20
N LEU A 742 -5.40 33.46 21.17
CA LEU A 742 -4.70 32.18 21.32
C LEU A 742 -3.19 32.34 21.53
N TRP A 743 -2.59 33.44 21.06
CA TRP A 743 -1.13 33.62 21.06
C TRP A 743 -0.69 35.07 21.39
N PRO A 744 -1.03 35.60 22.58
CA PRO A 744 -0.62 36.94 22.99
C PRO A 744 0.91 37.06 23.19
N GLN A 745 1.52 38.13 22.69
CA GLN A 745 2.99 38.35 22.76
C GLN A 745 3.53 38.36 24.19
N GLU A 746 2.78 38.88 25.14
CA GLU A 746 3.18 38.92 26.54
C GLU A 746 3.29 37.52 27.18
N GLY A 747 2.47 36.57 26.73
CA GLY A 747 2.58 35.17 27.14
C GLY A 747 3.88 34.55 26.62
N VAL A 748 4.22 34.82 25.37
CA VAL A 748 5.48 34.39 24.73
C VAL A 748 6.69 34.97 25.47
N ASP A 749 6.66 36.25 25.81
CA ASP A 749 7.77 36.92 26.49
C ASP A 749 7.92 36.48 27.95
N ALA A 750 6.82 36.19 28.64
CA ALA A 750 6.84 35.58 29.96
C ALA A 750 7.57 34.23 29.93
N TRP A 751 7.22 33.36 28.98
CA TRP A 751 7.88 32.06 28.80
C TRP A 751 9.36 32.18 28.41
N ARG A 752 9.72 33.09 27.50
CA ARG A 752 11.13 33.35 27.15
C ARG A 752 11.94 33.87 28.33
N SER A 753 11.33 34.67 29.21
CA SER A 753 12.00 35.19 30.41
C SER A 753 12.21 34.07 31.45
N LEU A 754 11.25 33.16 31.59
CA LEU A 754 11.34 31.99 32.45
C LEU A 754 12.43 31.04 31.97
N GLY A 755 12.47 30.72 30.68
CA GLY A 755 13.50 29.88 30.08
C GLY A 755 14.91 30.45 30.26
N ARG A 756 15.08 31.76 30.06
CA ARG A 756 16.35 32.45 30.35
C ARG A 756 16.72 32.42 31.83
N ALA A 757 15.76 32.55 32.74
CA ALA A 757 16.01 32.50 34.18
C ALA A 757 16.43 31.10 34.65
N ILE A 758 15.86 30.05 34.06
CA ILE A 758 16.24 28.65 34.32
C ILE A 758 17.63 28.36 33.75
N LEU A 759 17.90 28.77 32.51
CA LEU A 759 19.22 28.61 31.88
C LEU A 759 20.35 29.33 32.64
N ARG A 760 20.07 30.49 33.25
CA ARG A 760 21.04 31.20 34.11
C ARG A 760 21.30 30.54 35.46
N ARG A 761 20.42 29.62 35.90
CA ARG A 761 20.58 28.85 37.15
C ARG A 761 21.27 27.51 36.94
N LEU A 762 21.48 27.09 35.69
CA LEU A 762 22.30 25.93 35.38
C LEU A 762 23.78 26.35 35.47
N PRO A 763 24.62 25.60 36.19
CA PRO A 763 26.05 25.89 36.24
C PRO A 763 26.61 25.80 34.83
N GLN A 764 27.25 26.88 34.36
CA GLN A 764 28.00 26.84 33.12
C GLN A 764 29.15 25.84 33.31
N ARG A 765 29.11 24.74 32.56
CA ARG A 765 30.22 23.80 32.41
C ARG A 765 30.73 23.89 31.00
#